data_AF-A0A2I0HJV0-F1
#
_entry.id   AF-A0A2I0HJV0-F1
#
_cell.length_a   1.000
_cell.length_b   1.000
_cell.length_c   1.000
_cell.angle_alpha   90.00
_cell.angle_beta   90.00
_cell.angle_gamma   90.00
#
_symmetry.space_group_name_H-M   'P 1'
#
loop_
_entity.id
_entity.type
_entity.pdbx_description
1 polymer ?
#
loop_
_entity_poly.entity_id
_entity_poly.type
_entity_poly.pdbx_seq_one_letter_code
_entity_poly.pdbx_strand_id
1 'polypeptide(L)'
;MKYKKLTNAQRSGLNQIPNRRFTLWWSPTINRANVYVGFQVQLDLTGIFMHGKIPTLKISLIQIFRAHLWQKIHESVVMDLCQVLDQELDALEIETVQKETIHPRKSYKMNSSCADILLFAAHRWPMSKPSLVAESKDVFDQKASNKYWIDVQLRWGDYDSHDIERYTRAKFMDYTTDNMSIYPSPTGVMIGIDLAYNLHSAFGNWFPGSKPLLAQAMNKIMKSNPALYVLRERIRKGLQLYSSEPTEPYLSSQNYGEIFSNQIIWFVDDTNVYRVTIHKTFEGNLTTKPINGAIFIFNPRTGQLFLKVIHTSVWAGQKRLGQLAKWKTAEEVAALVRSLPVEEQPKQIIVTRKGMLDPLEVHLLDFPNIVIKGSELQLPFQACLKIEKFGDLILKATEPQMVLFNIYDDWLKSISSFTAFSRLILILRALHVNNEKAKMLLKPDNTIVTEPHHIWPSLKEDQWMKVEVALRDLILSDYAKKNNVNTSALTQSEIRDIILGAEITPPSQQRQQIAEIEKQAKEASQLTAVTTRTTNVHGDELIVTTTSPYEQSAYGSKTDWRVRAISATNLYLRVNHIYVNSEDIKETGYTYIMPKNILKKFICIADLRTQIAGYLYGMSPPDNPQVKEIRCIAMPPQWGTHQQVNLPSALPEHDFLNDLEPLGWMHTQPNELPQLSPQDLTSHARILENSKQWDGEKCIILTCSFTPGSCSLTAYKLTPSGYEWGRVNKDTGSNPHGYLPTHYEKVQMLLSDRFLGFYMVPDNGPWNYNFMGVKHTSSMKYGMKLGTPREYYHEDHRPTHFLDSKCGSI
;
A
#
# COMPACT_ATOMS: atom_id res chain seq x y z
N MET A 1 -19.62 5.99 -11.86
CA MET A 1 -20.06 7.19 -11.10
C MET A 1 -21.57 7.28 -10.91
N LYS A 2 -22.41 6.86 -11.86
CA LYS A 2 -23.89 6.95 -11.80
C LYS A 2 -24.52 6.36 -10.52
N TYR A 3 -23.97 5.26 -10.01
CA TYR A 3 -24.46 4.58 -8.80
C TYR A 3 -23.82 5.05 -7.49
N LYS A 4 -22.90 6.02 -7.53
CA LYS A 4 -22.34 6.61 -6.31
C LYS A 4 -23.26 7.74 -5.83
N LYS A 5 -23.43 7.87 -4.51
CA LYS A 5 -24.10 9.03 -3.90
C LYS A 5 -23.20 10.25 -4.12
N LEU A 6 -23.62 11.13 -5.04
CA LEU A 6 -22.89 12.32 -5.47
C LEU A 6 -23.75 13.55 -5.21
N THR A 7 -23.11 14.69 -5.02
CA THR A 7 -23.81 15.98 -4.92
C THR A 7 -24.43 16.36 -6.27
N ASN A 8 -25.44 17.22 -6.26
CA ASN A 8 -26.07 17.73 -7.49
C ASN A 8 -25.06 18.44 -8.40
N ALA A 9 -24.07 19.16 -7.81
CA ALA A 9 -22.98 19.78 -8.56
C ALA A 9 -22.09 18.75 -9.29
N GLN A 10 -21.76 17.62 -8.65
CA GLN A 10 -21.00 16.54 -9.27
C GLN A 10 -21.79 15.86 -10.40
N ARG A 11 -23.12 15.73 -10.26
CA ARG A 11 -23.99 15.20 -11.32
C ARG A 11 -24.02 16.11 -12.54
N SER A 12 -24.07 17.44 -12.36
CA SER A 12 -23.96 18.41 -13.46
C SER A 12 -22.65 18.24 -14.25
N GLY A 13 -21.52 18.02 -13.55
CA GLY A 13 -20.23 17.74 -14.21
C GLY A 13 -20.20 16.45 -15.03
N LEU A 14 -20.93 15.40 -14.61
CA LEU A 14 -21.02 14.13 -15.36
C LEU A 14 -21.74 14.31 -16.71
N ASN A 15 -22.74 15.19 -16.78
CA ASN A 15 -23.48 15.49 -18.01
C ASN A 15 -22.63 16.24 -19.05
N GLN A 16 -21.49 16.82 -18.65
CA GLN A 16 -20.57 17.49 -19.58
C GLN A 16 -19.60 16.54 -20.29
N ILE A 17 -19.44 15.30 -19.82
CA ILE A 17 -18.47 14.34 -20.40
C ILE A 17 -18.82 13.97 -21.86
N PRO A 18 -20.08 13.65 -22.22
CA PRO A 18 -20.45 13.40 -23.62
C PRO A 18 -20.18 14.59 -24.53
N ASN A 19 -20.42 15.81 -24.05
CA ASN A 19 -20.15 17.05 -24.79
C ASN A 19 -18.65 17.24 -25.04
N ARG A 20 -17.78 16.88 -24.08
CA ARG A 20 -16.32 16.92 -24.26
C ARG A 20 -15.82 15.98 -25.36
N ARG A 21 -16.40 14.78 -25.47
CA ARG A 21 -16.07 13.82 -26.55
C ARG A 21 -16.47 14.37 -27.91
N PHE A 22 -17.71 14.88 -28.02
CA PHE A 22 -18.21 15.48 -29.27
C PHE A 22 -17.36 16.69 -29.70
N THR A 23 -17.06 17.61 -28.78
CA THR A 23 -16.22 18.78 -29.09
C THR A 23 -14.80 18.37 -29.51
N LEU A 24 -14.21 17.34 -28.91
CA LEU A 24 -12.89 16.86 -29.29
C LEU A 24 -12.90 16.21 -30.69
N TRP A 25 -13.90 15.36 -30.97
CA TRP A 25 -14.04 14.69 -32.27
C TRP A 25 -14.16 15.69 -33.43
N TRP A 26 -15.02 16.70 -33.29
CA TRP A 26 -15.23 17.73 -34.30
C TRP A 26 -14.27 18.92 -34.15
N SER A 27 -13.24 18.81 -33.31
CA SER A 27 -12.36 19.94 -32.99
C SER A 27 -11.68 20.58 -34.21
N PRO A 28 -11.25 19.85 -35.26
CA PRO A 28 -10.64 20.49 -36.43
C PRO A 28 -11.61 21.39 -37.21
N THR A 29 -12.91 21.09 -37.18
CA THR A 29 -13.95 21.89 -37.86
C THR A 29 -14.55 22.97 -36.95
N ILE A 30 -14.58 22.73 -35.64
CA ILE A 30 -15.09 23.68 -34.66
C ILE A 30 -14.05 24.78 -34.36
N ASN A 31 -12.80 24.42 -34.10
CA ASN A 31 -11.73 25.34 -33.72
C ASN A 31 -10.89 25.73 -34.95
N ARG A 32 -11.43 26.61 -35.79
CA ARG A 32 -10.76 27.08 -37.01
C ARG A 32 -10.96 28.59 -37.22
N ALA A 33 -9.99 29.21 -37.89
CA ALA A 33 -9.95 30.66 -38.10
C ALA A 33 -11.17 31.21 -38.88
N ASN A 34 -11.73 30.43 -39.82
CA ASN A 34 -12.88 30.86 -40.61
C ASN A 34 -14.21 30.83 -39.83
N VAL A 35 -14.26 30.19 -38.66
CA VAL A 35 -15.48 30.12 -37.82
C VAL A 35 -15.46 31.17 -36.71
N TYR A 36 -14.30 31.39 -36.09
CA TYR A 36 -14.15 32.36 -35.03
C TYR A 36 -13.13 33.43 -35.44
N VAL A 37 -13.59 34.66 -35.62
CA VAL A 37 -12.79 35.81 -36.04
C VAL A 37 -12.39 36.65 -34.82
N GLY A 38 -11.14 37.12 -34.78
CA GLY A 38 -10.68 38.12 -33.81
C GLY A 38 -10.18 37.60 -32.45
N PHE A 39 -10.09 36.28 -32.24
CA PHE A 39 -9.51 35.68 -31.05
C PHE A 39 -8.58 34.53 -31.44
N GLN A 40 -7.26 34.68 -31.26
CA GLN A 40 -6.30 33.59 -31.46
C GLN A 40 -5.36 33.54 -30.26
N VAL A 41 -5.41 32.45 -29.50
CA VAL A 41 -4.57 32.26 -28.31
C VAL A 41 -3.88 30.91 -28.39
N GLN A 42 -2.56 30.91 -28.21
CA GLN A 42 -1.78 29.69 -28.09
C GLN A 42 -1.99 29.05 -26.71
N LEU A 43 -2.16 27.72 -26.67
CA LEU A 43 -2.23 26.98 -25.41
C LEU A 43 -0.84 26.78 -24.80
N ASP A 44 -0.71 27.05 -23.50
CA ASP A 44 0.54 26.91 -22.76
C ASP A 44 1.21 25.53 -22.99
N LEU A 45 2.53 25.56 -23.19
CA LEU A 45 3.38 24.39 -23.42
C LEU A 45 3.07 23.57 -24.69
N THR A 46 2.26 24.10 -25.61
CA THR A 46 1.89 23.44 -26.87
C THR A 46 1.89 24.42 -28.02
N GLY A 47 1.97 23.92 -29.26
CA GLY A 47 1.82 24.72 -30.47
C GLY A 47 0.39 24.92 -30.94
N ILE A 48 -0.61 24.64 -30.09
CA ILE A 48 -2.02 24.62 -30.50
C ILE A 48 -2.62 26.02 -30.37
N PHE A 49 -3.26 26.51 -31.44
CA PHE A 49 -4.01 27.75 -31.43
C PHE A 49 -5.50 27.50 -31.17
N MET A 50 -6.07 28.25 -30.24
CA MET A 50 -7.50 28.30 -29.96
C MET A 50 -8.07 29.55 -30.63
N HIS A 51 -8.97 29.36 -31.60
CA HIS A 51 -9.64 30.42 -32.34
C HIS A 51 -10.88 30.97 -31.61
N GLY A 52 -11.35 30.27 -30.57
CA GLY A 52 -12.46 30.71 -29.74
C GLY A 52 -12.33 30.25 -28.30
N LYS A 53 -13.09 30.88 -27.39
CA LYS A 53 -13.20 30.42 -26.00
C LYS A 53 -14.11 29.19 -25.93
N ILE A 54 -13.52 28.01 -26.14
CA ILE A 54 -14.22 26.71 -26.10
C ILE A 54 -13.66 25.92 -24.91
N PRO A 55 -14.24 26.05 -23.69
CA PRO A 55 -13.64 25.51 -22.47
C PRO A 55 -13.52 23.98 -22.49
N THR A 56 -14.52 23.29 -23.03
CA THR A 56 -14.54 21.82 -23.13
C THR A 56 -13.39 21.29 -24.00
N LEU A 57 -13.10 21.97 -25.12
CA LEU A 57 -12.00 21.64 -26.01
C LEU A 57 -10.64 21.93 -25.34
N LYS A 58 -10.50 23.13 -24.75
CA LYS A 58 -9.29 23.53 -24.03
C LYS A 58 -8.91 22.49 -22.96
N ILE A 59 -9.87 22.03 -22.16
CA ILE A 59 -9.64 21.00 -21.14
C ILE A 59 -9.19 19.68 -21.78
N SER A 60 -9.82 19.25 -22.88
CA SER A 60 -9.46 18.00 -23.56
C SER A 60 -8.05 18.05 -24.17
N LEU A 61 -7.67 19.14 -24.83
CA LEU A 61 -6.33 19.30 -25.41
C LEU A 61 -5.24 19.38 -24.33
N ILE A 62 -5.49 20.10 -23.23
CA ILE A 62 -4.58 20.12 -22.07
C ILE A 62 -4.41 18.70 -21.48
N GLN A 63 -5.47 17.90 -21.44
CA GLN A 63 -5.39 16.52 -20.96
C GLN A 63 -4.59 15.61 -21.90
N ILE A 64 -4.70 15.80 -23.22
CA ILE A 64 -3.92 15.05 -24.22
C ILE A 64 -2.43 15.40 -24.11
N PHE A 65 -2.09 16.69 -24.04
CA PHE A 65 -0.70 17.16 -24.03
C PHE A 65 -0.08 17.31 -22.63
N ARG A 66 -0.73 16.80 -21.57
CA ARG A 66 -0.23 16.83 -20.19
C ARG A 66 1.16 16.21 -20.05
N ALA A 67 1.89 16.63 -19.01
CA ALA A 67 3.26 16.17 -18.73
C ALA A 67 4.23 16.43 -19.89
N HIS A 68 4.16 17.64 -20.45
CA HIS A 68 5.09 18.16 -21.45
C HIS A 68 5.16 17.30 -22.73
N LEU A 69 4.05 16.66 -23.13
CA LEU A 69 4.07 15.71 -24.25
C LEU A 69 4.52 16.35 -25.57
N TRP A 70 4.19 17.62 -25.81
CA TRP A 70 4.64 18.34 -27.01
C TRP A 70 6.17 18.42 -27.11
N GLN A 71 6.83 18.85 -26.03
CA GLN A 71 8.29 18.91 -25.95
C GLN A 71 8.90 17.51 -26.11
N LYS A 72 8.30 16.51 -25.47
CA LYS A 72 8.76 15.12 -25.54
C LYS A 72 8.65 14.51 -26.94
N ILE A 73 7.60 14.85 -27.70
CA ILE A 73 7.47 14.42 -29.10
C ILE A 73 8.59 15.04 -29.94
N HIS A 74 8.83 16.34 -29.79
CA HIS A 74 9.89 17.03 -30.56
C HIS A 74 11.25 16.42 -30.26
N GLU A 75 11.60 16.31 -28.97
CA GLU A 75 12.85 15.73 -28.51
C GLU A 75 13.03 14.27 -28.97
N SER A 76 11.98 13.45 -28.85
CA SER A 76 12.03 12.04 -29.24
C SER A 76 12.25 11.86 -30.76
N VAL A 77 11.60 12.67 -31.59
CA VAL A 77 11.81 12.62 -33.05
C VAL A 77 13.21 13.10 -33.43
N VAL A 78 13.71 14.16 -32.81
CA VAL A 78 15.08 14.66 -33.04
C VAL A 78 16.12 13.60 -32.66
N MET A 79 15.93 12.91 -31.53
CA MET A 79 16.80 11.83 -31.11
C MET A 79 16.79 10.63 -32.07
N ASP A 80 15.60 10.20 -32.52
CA ASP A 80 15.48 9.11 -33.50
C ASP A 80 16.18 9.46 -34.82
N LEU A 81 16.06 10.72 -35.28
CA LEU A 81 16.77 11.19 -36.47
C LEU A 81 18.30 11.19 -36.28
N CYS A 82 18.81 11.61 -35.12
CA CYS A 82 20.24 11.53 -34.82
C CYS A 82 20.74 10.09 -34.91
N GLN A 83 20.03 9.13 -34.31
CA GLN A 83 20.41 7.72 -34.34
C GLN A 83 20.43 7.14 -35.75
N VAL A 84 19.47 7.54 -36.61
CA VAL A 84 19.45 7.11 -38.01
C VAL A 84 20.64 7.71 -38.79
N LEU A 85 20.97 8.97 -38.55
CA LEU A 85 22.09 9.63 -39.21
C LEU A 85 23.45 9.08 -38.74
N ASP A 86 23.58 8.73 -37.45
CA ASP A 86 24.77 8.08 -36.89
C ASP A 86 25.04 6.69 -37.49
N GLN A 87 24.00 5.99 -37.96
CA GLN A 87 24.16 4.70 -38.64
C GLN A 87 24.65 4.83 -40.09
N GLU A 88 24.53 6.02 -40.68
CA GLU A 88 24.80 6.27 -42.11
C GLU A 88 25.97 7.23 -42.32
N LEU A 89 26.87 7.36 -41.33
CA LEU A 89 28.01 8.29 -41.37
C LEU A 89 28.89 8.05 -42.61
N ASP A 90 29.30 6.80 -42.84
CA ASP A 90 30.20 6.45 -43.93
C ASP A 90 29.51 6.59 -45.30
N ALA A 91 28.26 6.13 -45.41
CA ALA A 91 27.51 6.13 -46.66
C ALA A 91 27.18 7.54 -47.17
N LEU A 92 27.00 8.48 -46.26
CA LEU A 92 26.67 9.88 -46.56
C LEU A 92 27.85 10.85 -46.44
N GLU A 93 29.07 10.35 -46.17
CA GLU A 93 30.27 11.16 -45.96
C GLU A 93 30.11 12.21 -44.84
N ILE A 94 29.44 11.83 -43.75
CA ILE A 94 29.23 12.67 -42.57
C ILE A 94 30.40 12.45 -41.61
N GLU A 95 31.11 13.53 -41.25
CA GLU A 95 32.17 13.52 -40.23
C GLU A 95 31.58 13.40 -38.82
N THR A 96 30.51 14.16 -38.54
CA THR A 96 29.90 14.18 -37.21
C THR A 96 28.43 14.61 -37.30
N VAL A 97 27.58 13.94 -36.52
CA VAL A 97 26.20 14.34 -36.25
C VAL A 97 26.18 15.01 -34.87
N GLN A 98 25.87 16.30 -34.83
CA GLN A 98 25.75 17.04 -33.59
C GLN A 98 24.29 17.38 -33.33
N LYS A 99 23.74 16.86 -32.24
CA LYS A 99 22.47 17.36 -31.71
C LYS A 99 22.70 18.70 -31.01
N GLU A 100 21.93 19.71 -31.41
CA GLU A 100 22.04 21.05 -30.84
C GLU A 100 21.39 21.14 -29.45
N THR A 101 21.87 22.09 -28.64
CA THR A 101 21.26 22.37 -27.34
C THR A 101 20.00 23.22 -27.55
N ILE A 102 18.85 22.55 -27.57
CA ILE A 102 17.56 23.17 -27.88
C ILE A 102 17.00 23.89 -26.66
N HIS A 103 16.59 25.15 -26.83
CA HIS A 103 15.88 25.88 -25.77
C HIS A 103 14.57 25.17 -25.40
N PRO A 104 14.21 24.99 -24.11
CA PRO A 104 13.07 24.16 -23.69
C PRO A 104 11.71 24.54 -24.32
N ARG A 105 11.57 25.78 -24.79
CA ARG A 105 10.32 26.28 -25.42
C ARG A 105 10.33 26.27 -26.95
N LYS A 106 11.45 25.91 -27.59
CA LYS A 106 11.62 25.97 -29.05
C LYS A 106 10.57 25.15 -29.78
N SER A 107 10.28 23.94 -29.28
CA SER A 107 9.32 23.01 -29.88
C SER A 107 7.93 23.61 -30.17
N TYR A 108 7.51 24.63 -29.40
CA TYR A 108 6.22 25.31 -29.58
C TYR A 108 6.36 26.82 -29.81
N LYS A 109 7.55 27.30 -30.20
CA LYS A 109 7.76 28.69 -30.59
C LYS A 109 7.44 28.83 -32.08
N MET A 110 6.26 29.38 -32.39
CA MET A 110 5.71 29.38 -33.77
C MET A 110 6.15 30.56 -34.64
N ASN A 111 6.93 31.50 -34.10
CA ASN A 111 7.35 32.72 -34.77
C ASN A 111 8.82 32.74 -35.21
N SER A 112 9.67 31.89 -34.65
CA SER A 112 11.10 31.79 -35.01
C SER A 112 11.64 30.43 -34.58
N SER A 113 12.71 29.96 -35.22
CA SER A 113 13.30 28.66 -34.92
C SER A 113 14.83 28.69 -34.90
N CYS A 114 15.44 27.53 -34.60
CA CYS A 114 16.86 27.25 -34.70
C CYS A 114 17.05 25.78 -35.15
N ALA A 115 18.26 25.43 -35.57
CA ALA A 115 18.61 24.05 -35.91
C ALA A 115 18.45 23.13 -34.69
N ASP A 116 17.99 21.90 -34.92
CA ASP A 116 17.94 20.82 -33.92
C ASP A 116 19.12 19.85 -34.06
N ILE A 117 19.56 19.61 -35.31
CA ILE A 117 20.68 18.74 -35.65
C ILE A 117 21.57 19.49 -36.64
N LEU A 118 22.87 19.37 -36.46
CA LEU A 118 23.89 19.90 -37.35
C LEU A 118 24.80 18.77 -37.83
N LEU A 119 24.93 18.63 -39.14
CA LEU A 119 25.82 17.67 -39.79
C LEU A 119 27.06 18.38 -40.33
N PHE A 120 28.21 17.76 -40.11
CA PHE A 120 29.49 18.19 -40.67
C PHE A 120 29.90 17.22 -41.77
N ALA A 121 30.24 17.74 -42.95
CA ALA A 121 30.70 16.92 -44.06
C ALA A 121 32.19 16.59 -43.90
N ALA A 122 32.60 15.35 -44.17
CA ALA A 122 34.02 14.97 -44.20
C ALA A 122 34.80 15.75 -45.26
N HIS A 123 34.13 16.12 -46.35
CA HIS A 123 34.68 16.98 -47.40
C HIS A 123 33.72 18.15 -47.70
N ARG A 124 32.92 18.03 -48.77
CA ARG A 124 31.88 18.99 -49.15
C ARG A 124 30.79 18.29 -49.93
N TRP A 125 29.54 18.57 -49.58
CA TRP A 125 28.40 18.04 -50.32
C TRP A 125 27.99 18.98 -51.44
N PRO A 126 27.77 18.48 -52.68
CA PRO A 126 27.06 19.22 -53.70
C PRO A 126 25.59 19.35 -53.26
N MET A 127 25.06 20.57 -53.33
CA MET A 127 23.74 20.90 -52.78
C MET A 127 22.72 21.10 -53.89
N SER A 128 21.47 20.70 -53.65
CA SER A 128 20.34 21.01 -54.52
C SER A 128 19.73 22.36 -54.17
N LYS A 129 18.89 22.88 -55.08
CA LYS A 129 17.92 23.92 -54.72
C LYS A 129 16.91 23.36 -53.70
N PRO A 130 16.29 24.22 -52.87
CA PRO A 130 15.28 23.78 -51.94
C PRO A 130 14.09 23.12 -52.65
N SER A 131 13.75 21.90 -52.27
CA SER A 131 12.66 21.13 -52.86
C SER A 131 11.91 20.32 -51.80
N LEU A 132 10.73 19.81 -52.14
CA LEU A 132 10.01 18.86 -51.28
C LEU A 132 10.70 17.49 -51.25
N VAL A 133 10.52 16.76 -50.16
CA VAL A 133 11.02 15.39 -49.98
C VAL A 133 10.41 14.38 -50.98
N ALA A 134 9.18 14.64 -51.43
CA ALA A 134 8.48 13.78 -52.39
C ALA A 134 8.89 14.05 -53.86
N GLU A 135 9.59 15.14 -54.14
CA GLU A 135 10.05 15.47 -55.49
C GLU A 135 11.26 14.60 -55.88
N SER A 136 11.19 13.99 -57.07
CA SER A 136 12.11 12.93 -57.52
C SER A 136 13.30 13.43 -58.36
N LYS A 137 13.30 14.69 -58.81
CA LYS A 137 14.35 15.24 -59.67
C LYS A 137 15.08 16.38 -58.98
N ASP A 138 16.21 16.05 -58.35
CA ASP A 138 17.14 17.05 -57.83
C ASP A 138 18.26 17.31 -58.81
N VAL A 139 18.60 18.59 -58.96
CA VAL A 139 19.81 19.03 -59.65
C VAL A 139 20.74 19.60 -58.59
N PHE A 140 21.91 19.01 -58.43
CA PHE A 140 22.91 19.40 -57.42
C PHE A 140 23.87 20.47 -57.97
N ASP A 141 23.32 21.60 -58.42
CA ASP A 141 24.05 22.71 -59.06
C ASP A 141 24.38 23.86 -58.09
N GLN A 142 23.99 23.76 -56.82
CA GLN A 142 24.23 24.82 -55.83
C GLN A 142 25.65 24.77 -55.26
N LYS A 143 26.07 25.89 -54.66
CA LYS A 143 27.36 25.98 -53.97
C LYS A 143 27.48 24.88 -52.92
N ALA A 144 28.55 24.09 -53.02
CA ALA A 144 28.81 23.02 -52.09
C ALA A 144 28.96 23.55 -50.65
N SER A 145 28.48 22.78 -49.68
CA SER A 145 28.50 23.15 -48.26
C SER A 145 29.17 22.06 -47.42
N ASN A 146 29.76 22.48 -46.31
CA ASN A 146 30.37 21.61 -45.30
C ASN A 146 29.50 21.46 -44.05
N LYS A 147 28.41 22.23 -43.94
CA LYS A 147 27.47 22.20 -42.82
C LYS A 147 26.05 22.06 -43.33
N TYR A 148 25.26 21.23 -42.68
CA TYR A 148 23.87 20.99 -43.03
C TYR A 148 23.01 20.86 -41.78
N TRP A 149 21.99 21.70 -41.63
CA TRP A 149 21.11 21.67 -40.47
C TRP A 149 19.79 20.95 -40.75
N ILE A 150 19.21 20.38 -39.70
CA ILE A 150 17.85 19.84 -39.70
C ILE A 150 17.05 20.56 -38.61
N ASP A 151 15.85 21.03 -38.97
CA ASP A 151 14.91 21.67 -38.05
C ASP A 151 13.57 20.91 -38.07
N VAL A 152 13.18 20.35 -36.93
CA VAL A 152 11.91 19.65 -36.75
C VAL A 152 10.86 20.61 -36.20
N GLN A 153 9.77 20.76 -36.95
CA GLN A 153 8.62 21.60 -36.62
C GLN A 153 7.39 20.75 -36.36
N LEU A 154 6.79 20.95 -35.18
CA LEU A 154 5.52 20.32 -34.82
C LEU A 154 4.37 21.29 -35.06
N ARG A 155 3.25 20.76 -35.54
CA ARG A 155 2.02 21.51 -35.81
C ARG A 155 0.80 20.76 -35.30
N TRP A 156 -0.24 21.51 -34.94
CA TRP A 156 -1.59 20.98 -34.77
C TRP A 156 -2.51 21.65 -35.79
N GLY A 157 -2.80 20.98 -36.90
CA GLY A 157 -3.61 21.53 -37.99
C GLY A 157 -5.10 21.62 -37.64
N ASP A 158 -5.83 22.40 -38.43
CA ASP A 158 -7.29 22.46 -38.43
C ASP A 158 -7.85 22.09 -39.81
N TYR A 159 -9.18 22.09 -39.95
CA TYR A 159 -9.82 21.70 -41.20
C TYR A 159 -9.45 22.61 -42.38
N ASP A 160 -9.26 23.90 -42.14
CA ASP A 160 -8.96 24.88 -43.19
C ASP A 160 -7.47 24.83 -43.59
N SER A 161 -6.60 24.46 -42.65
CA SER A 161 -5.15 24.41 -42.85
C SER A 161 -4.54 23.17 -42.17
N HIS A 162 -4.35 22.12 -42.97
CA HIS A 162 -3.67 20.87 -42.59
C HIS A 162 -2.71 20.34 -43.68
N ASP A 163 -2.54 21.08 -44.78
CA ASP A 163 -1.51 20.79 -45.78
C ASP A 163 -0.14 21.06 -45.17
N ILE A 164 0.59 19.97 -44.88
CA ILE A 164 1.89 20.01 -44.22
C ILE A 164 3.02 20.40 -45.18
N GLU A 165 2.89 20.13 -46.48
CA GLU A 165 3.91 20.48 -47.47
C GLU A 165 3.97 21.99 -47.64
N ARG A 166 2.80 22.61 -47.83
CA ARG A 166 2.68 24.07 -47.93
C ARG A 166 3.16 24.77 -46.67
N TYR A 167 2.81 24.24 -45.50
CA TYR A 167 3.25 24.78 -44.22
C TYR A 167 4.77 24.73 -44.06
N THR A 168 5.38 23.56 -44.31
CA THR A 168 6.83 23.36 -44.13
C THR A 168 7.62 24.23 -45.09
N ARG A 169 7.18 24.34 -46.35
CA ARG A 169 7.77 25.25 -47.33
C ARG A 169 7.66 26.72 -46.92
N ALA A 170 6.49 27.16 -46.48
CA ALA A 170 6.28 28.54 -46.04
C ALA A 170 7.19 28.87 -44.84
N LYS A 171 7.23 28.00 -43.82
CA LYS A 171 8.08 28.19 -42.65
C LYS A 171 9.57 28.14 -42.95
N PHE A 172 10.01 27.27 -43.86
CA PHE A 172 11.39 27.27 -44.31
C PHE A 172 11.76 28.63 -44.94
N MET A 173 10.94 29.15 -45.86
CA MET A 173 11.20 30.45 -46.49
C MET A 173 11.14 31.60 -45.49
N ASP A 174 10.16 31.60 -44.58
CA ASP A 174 10.03 32.62 -43.54
C ASP A 174 11.27 32.62 -42.62
N TYR A 175 11.66 31.47 -42.07
CA TYR A 175 12.75 31.40 -41.08
C TYR A 175 14.15 31.52 -41.67
N THR A 176 14.36 31.17 -42.94
CA THR A 176 15.67 31.34 -43.59
C THR A 176 15.89 32.77 -44.11
N THR A 177 14.83 33.56 -44.26
CA THR A 177 14.90 34.98 -44.69
C THR A 177 14.76 35.96 -43.54
N ASP A 178 14.12 35.56 -42.44
CA ASP A 178 13.95 36.37 -41.23
C ASP A 178 15.22 36.42 -40.37
N ASN A 179 15.56 37.62 -39.88
CA ASN A 179 16.73 37.86 -39.03
C ASN A 179 16.54 37.38 -37.58
N MET A 180 15.31 37.03 -37.16
CA MET A 180 15.09 36.50 -35.81
C MET A 180 15.47 35.02 -35.65
N SER A 181 15.49 34.26 -36.75
CA SER A 181 15.87 32.85 -36.75
C SER A 181 17.32 32.73 -37.19
N ILE A 182 18.12 31.97 -36.45
CA ILE A 182 19.56 31.83 -36.72
C ILE A 182 19.86 30.37 -37.02
N TYR A 183 20.35 30.11 -38.22
CA TYR A 183 20.82 28.80 -38.65
C TYR A 183 22.35 28.81 -38.88
N PRO A 184 23.07 27.73 -38.55
CA PRO A 184 24.54 27.68 -38.67
C PRO A 184 25.08 27.72 -40.10
N SER A 185 24.24 27.46 -41.10
CA SER A 185 24.57 27.46 -42.53
C SER A 185 23.34 27.84 -43.38
N PRO A 186 23.53 28.31 -44.62
CA PRO A 186 22.42 28.62 -45.52
C PRO A 186 21.73 27.36 -46.09
N THR A 187 22.36 26.19 -45.94
CA THR A 187 21.89 24.91 -46.45
C THR A 187 21.38 24.02 -45.31
N GLY A 188 20.16 23.51 -45.45
CA GLY A 188 19.54 22.59 -44.52
C GLY A 188 18.12 22.22 -44.91
N VAL A 189 17.43 21.48 -44.04
CA VAL A 189 16.06 21.00 -44.26
C VAL A 189 15.17 21.21 -43.05
N MET A 190 13.94 21.61 -43.32
CA MET A 190 12.88 21.66 -42.32
C MET A 190 11.95 20.46 -42.48
N ILE A 191 11.66 19.78 -41.38
CA ILE A 191 10.74 18.64 -41.31
C ILE A 191 9.50 19.08 -40.54
N GLY A 192 8.34 19.09 -41.19
CA GLY A 192 7.06 19.42 -40.57
C GLY A 192 6.26 18.18 -40.23
N ILE A 193 5.69 18.12 -39.02
CA ILE A 193 4.79 17.05 -38.57
C ILE A 193 3.48 17.65 -38.07
N ASP A 194 2.37 17.28 -38.71
CA ASP A 194 1.03 17.58 -38.22
C ASP A 194 0.55 16.49 -37.25
N LEU A 195 0.50 16.83 -35.97
CA LEU A 195 0.11 15.94 -34.89
C LEU A 195 -1.40 15.65 -34.85
N ALA A 196 -2.24 16.52 -35.43
CA ALA A 196 -3.69 16.33 -35.48
C ALA A 196 -4.06 15.36 -36.59
N TYR A 197 -3.44 15.53 -37.77
CA TYR A 197 -3.73 14.76 -38.98
C TYR A 197 -2.77 13.58 -39.21
N ASN A 198 -1.72 13.46 -38.39
CA ASN A 198 -0.69 12.43 -38.51
C ASN A 198 0.02 12.45 -39.88
N LEU A 199 0.26 13.65 -40.41
CA LEU A 199 0.93 13.90 -41.68
C LEU A 199 2.35 14.42 -41.44
N HIS A 200 3.26 14.19 -42.37
CA HIS A 200 4.60 14.77 -42.33
C HIS A 200 5.06 15.14 -43.74
N SER A 201 5.96 16.11 -43.83
CA SER A 201 6.70 16.44 -45.04
C SER A 201 8.01 17.13 -44.67
N ALA A 202 8.90 17.27 -45.64
CA ALA A 202 10.13 18.02 -45.46
C ALA A 202 10.42 18.89 -46.69
N PHE A 203 10.96 20.08 -46.44
CA PHE A 203 11.33 21.04 -47.47
C PHE A 203 12.67 21.68 -47.13
N GLY A 204 13.57 21.72 -48.11
CA GLY A 204 14.89 22.32 -47.94
C GLY A 204 15.88 21.85 -48.99
N ASN A 205 17.15 22.16 -48.78
CA ASN A 205 18.23 21.70 -49.64
C ASN A 205 18.48 20.21 -49.42
N TRP A 206 19.01 19.54 -50.44
CA TRP A 206 19.36 18.12 -50.37
C TRP A 206 20.79 17.91 -50.86
N PHE A 207 21.50 17.00 -50.21
CA PHE A 207 22.75 16.42 -50.73
C PHE A 207 22.51 14.96 -51.16
N PRO A 208 23.37 14.37 -52.00
CA PRO A 208 23.19 12.99 -52.47
C PRO A 208 22.94 12.00 -51.32
N GLY A 209 21.89 11.18 -51.44
CA GLY A 209 21.52 10.19 -50.41
C GLY A 209 20.67 10.70 -49.24
N SER A 210 20.69 12.01 -48.93
CA SER A 210 19.94 12.57 -47.78
C SER A 210 18.41 12.44 -47.91
N LYS A 211 17.87 12.73 -49.10
CA LYS A 211 16.42 12.68 -49.36
C LYS A 211 15.80 11.29 -49.18
N PRO A 212 16.31 10.21 -49.82
CA PRO A 212 15.75 8.87 -49.62
C PRO A 212 15.91 8.38 -48.17
N LEU A 213 17.02 8.71 -47.50
CA LEU A 213 17.21 8.37 -46.08
C LEU A 213 16.14 9.02 -45.21
N LEU A 214 15.99 10.34 -45.29
CA LEU A 214 15.02 11.08 -44.47
C LEU A 214 13.57 10.66 -44.77
N ALA A 215 13.24 10.34 -46.03
CA ALA A 215 11.94 9.80 -46.38
C ALA A 215 11.67 8.43 -45.71
N GLN A 216 12.64 7.52 -45.73
CA GLN A 216 12.50 6.21 -45.07
C GLN A 216 12.47 6.35 -43.53
N ALA A 217 13.35 7.18 -42.98
CA ALA A 217 13.45 7.46 -41.56
C ALA A 217 12.14 8.00 -41.01
N MET A 218 11.59 9.06 -41.62
CA MET A 218 10.34 9.67 -41.17
C MET A 218 9.14 8.73 -41.28
N ASN A 219 9.08 7.90 -42.34
CA ASN A 219 8.04 6.88 -42.46
C ASN A 219 8.10 5.83 -41.33
N LYS A 220 9.31 5.48 -40.87
CA LYS A 220 9.50 4.56 -39.75
C LYS A 220 9.18 5.25 -38.42
N ILE A 221 9.73 6.44 -38.17
CA ILE A 221 9.49 7.25 -36.95
C ILE A 221 8.00 7.51 -36.76
N MET A 222 7.29 7.94 -37.80
CA MET A 222 5.84 8.16 -37.73
C MET A 222 5.09 6.88 -37.33
N LYS A 223 5.57 5.68 -37.66
CA LYS A 223 4.91 4.43 -37.26
C LYS A 223 5.29 3.98 -35.84
N SER A 224 6.57 4.00 -35.50
CA SER A 224 7.10 3.31 -34.30
C SER A 224 7.52 4.22 -33.15
N ASN A 225 7.50 5.54 -33.30
CA ASN A 225 7.97 6.45 -32.25
C ASN A 225 7.08 6.36 -30.99
N PRO A 226 7.65 6.10 -29.79
CA PRO A 226 6.89 5.95 -28.56
C PRO A 226 6.11 7.20 -28.13
N ALA A 227 6.67 8.40 -28.34
CA ALA A 227 6.00 9.65 -27.96
C ALA A 227 4.76 9.92 -28.83
N LEU A 228 4.85 9.64 -30.14
CA LEU A 228 3.71 9.68 -31.06
C LEU A 228 2.67 8.60 -30.75
N TYR A 229 3.09 7.41 -30.32
CA TYR A 229 2.17 6.37 -29.85
C TYR A 229 1.38 6.83 -28.63
N VAL A 230 2.04 7.40 -27.61
CA VAL A 230 1.38 7.97 -26.42
C VAL A 230 0.37 9.06 -26.81
N LEU A 231 0.69 9.93 -27.78
CA LEU A 231 -0.24 10.92 -28.30
C LEU A 231 -1.51 10.27 -28.88
N ARG A 232 -1.34 9.28 -29.77
CA ARG A 232 -2.46 8.57 -30.40
C ARG A 232 -3.33 7.87 -29.38
N GLU A 233 -2.73 7.19 -28.41
CA GLU A 233 -3.45 6.52 -27.32
C GLU A 233 -4.25 7.50 -26.45
N ARG A 234 -3.68 8.67 -26.12
CA ARG A 234 -4.41 9.70 -25.38
C ARG A 234 -5.56 10.28 -26.18
N ILE A 235 -5.40 10.48 -27.49
CA ILE A 235 -6.48 10.89 -28.38
C ILE A 235 -7.57 9.82 -28.43
N ARG A 236 -7.23 8.54 -28.65
CA ARG A 236 -8.17 7.40 -28.62
C ARG A 236 -8.93 7.31 -27.29
N LYS A 237 -8.22 7.40 -26.15
CA LYS A 237 -8.84 7.45 -24.80
C LYS A 237 -9.76 8.65 -24.63
N GLY A 238 -9.37 9.83 -25.11
CA GLY A 238 -10.19 11.05 -25.09
C GLY A 238 -11.46 10.94 -25.94
N LEU A 239 -11.36 10.27 -27.08
CA LEU A 239 -12.45 9.98 -28.00
C LEU A 239 -13.26 8.73 -27.62
N GLN A 240 -12.78 7.95 -26.66
CA GLN A 240 -13.35 6.66 -26.23
C GLN A 240 -13.42 5.62 -27.37
N LEU A 241 -12.39 5.59 -28.20
CA LEU A 241 -12.20 4.57 -29.22
C LEU A 241 -11.40 3.41 -28.65
N TYR A 242 -11.85 2.19 -28.92
CA TYR A 242 -11.16 0.96 -28.54
C TYR A 242 -10.90 0.14 -29.80
N SER A 243 -9.64 -0.20 -30.05
CA SER A 243 -9.23 -1.12 -31.11
C SER A 243 -8.68 -2.40 -30.47
N SER A 244 -8.95 -3.55 -31.09
CA SER A 244 -8.33 -4.83 -30.74
C SER A 244 -6.94 -4.92 -31.34
N GLU A 245 -6.02 -4.00 -30.96
CA GLU A 245 -4.61 -4.14 -31.33
C GLU A 245 -3.98 -5.28 -30.52
N PRO A 246 -3.06 -6.07 -31.10
CA PRO A 246 -2.32 -7.10 -30.37
C PRO A 246 -1.41 -6.41 -29.35
N THR A 247 -1.88 -6.34 -28.11
CA THR A 247 -1.09 -5.85 -26.97
C THR A 247 -0.26 -6.99 -26.41
N GLU A 248 0.91 -6.68 -25.85
CA GLU A 248 1.65 -7.69 -25.10
C GLU A 248 0.78 -8.27 -23.98
N PRO A 249 0.75 -9.61 -23.83
CA PRO A 249 -0.11 -10.24 -22.83
C PRO A 249 0.37 -9.85 -21.44
N TYR A 250 -0.57 -9.46 -20.57
CA TYR A 250 -0.26 -9.14 -19.18
C TYR A 250 0.36 -10.34 -18.47
N LEU A 251 1.06 -10.08 -17.37
CA LEU A 251 1.52 -11.15 -16.49
C LEU A 251 0.30 -11.84 -15.87
N SER A 252 0.18 -13.14 -16.14
CA SER A 252 -0.88 -14.03 -15.68
C SER A 252 -0.27 -15.32 -15.12
N SER A 253 -1.10 -16.23 -14.62
CA SER A 253 -0.62 -17.52 -14.11
C SER A 253 -0.07 -18.44 -15.22
N GLN A 254 -0.38 -18.15 -16.49
CA GLN A 254 0.06 -18.94 -17.64
C GLN A 254 1.47 -18.59 -18.10
N ASN A 255 1.82 -17.30 -18.13
CA ASN A 255 3.14 -16.81 -18.55
C ASN A 255 4.06 -16.43 -17.36
N TYR A 256 3.65 -16.79 -16.14
CA TYR A 256 4.37 -16.50 -14.90
C TYR A 256 5.84 -16.92 -14.91
N GLY A 257 6.22 -17.96 -15.67
CA GLY A 257 7.60 -18.41 -15.79
C GLY A 257 8.55 -17.43 -16.48
N GLU A 258 8.02 -16.50 -17.31
CA GLU A 258 8.83 -15.53 -18.08
C GLU A 258 9.66 -14.60 -17.16
N ILE A 259 9.17 -14.37 -15.93
CA ILE A 259 9.83 -13.46 -14.96
C ILE A 259 11.19 -13.97 -14.47
N PHE A 260 11.52 -15.24 -14.73
CA PHE A 260 12.78 -15.87 -14.36
C PHE A 260 13.74 -16.06 -15.53
N SER A 261 13.48 -15.40 -16.66
CA SER A 261 14.39 -15.42 -17.81
C SER A 261 15.73 -14.73 -17.52
N ASN A 262 16.65 -14.81 -18.49
CA ASN A 262 17.93 -14.10 -18.40
C ASN A 262 17.80 -12.57 -18.51
N GLN A 263 16.62 -12.05 -18.85
CA GLN A 263 16.36 -10.62 -18.88
C GLN A 263 16.26 -10.04 -17.46
N ILE A 264 16.69 -8.79 -17.29
CA ILE A 264 16.50 -8.05 -16.05
C ILE A 264 15.07 -7.53 -16.04
N ILE A 265 14.26 -8.03 -15.10
CA ILE A 265 12.84 -7.71 -14.97
C ILE A 265 12.63 -7.07 -13.60
N TRP A 266 11.89 -5.95 -13.55
CA TRP A 266 11.52 -5.31 -12.30
C TRP A 266 10.01 -5.33 -12.09
N PHE A 267 9.58 -5.66 -10.88
CA PHE A 267 8.25 -5.33 -10.39
C PHE A 267 8.25 -3.94 -9.77
N VAL A 268 7.23 -3.14 -10.08
CA VAL A 268 6.99 -1.84 -9.44
C VAL A 268 5.61 -1.87 -8.77
N ASP A 269 5.59 -1.68 -7.45
CA ASP A 269 4.37 -1.55 -6.65
C ASP A 269 4.25 -0.15 -6.05
N ASP A 270 3.17 0.55 -6.39
CA ASP A 270 2.87 1.92 -5.93
C ASP A 270 1.88 1.94 -4.75
N THR A 271 1.48 0.78 -4.24
CA THR A 271 0.39 0.65 -3.25
C THR A 271 0.66 1.44 -1.96
N ASN A 272 1.92 1.46 -1.51
CA ASN A 272 2.32 2.10 -0.25
C ASN A 272 3.06 3.42 -0.42
N VAL A 273 2.97 4.06 -1.60
CA VAL A 273 3.63 5.33 -1.87
C VAL A 273 2.92 6.48 -1.16
N TYR A 274 1.59 6.56 -1.28
CA TYR A 274 0.79 7.57 -0.60
C TYR A 274 -0.09 6.92 0.47
N ARG A 275 0.34 7.05 1.72
CA ARG A 275 -0.32 6.48 2.90
C ARG A 275 -0.87 7.58 3.78
N VAL A 276 -2.01 7.32 4.40
CA VAL A 276 -2.69 8.28 5.28
C VAL A 276 -3.12 7.64 6.60
N THR A 277 -3.10 8.43 7.66
CA THR A 277 -3.80 8.14 8.91
C THR A 277 -5.10 8.92 8.94
N ILE A 278 -6.19 8.26 9.31
CA ILE A 278 -7.52 8.87 9.36
C ILE A 278 -7.78 9.34 10.79
N HIS A 279 -8.15 10.61 10.95
CA HIS A 279 -8.49 11.22 12.23
C HIS A 279 -9.90 11.82 12.14
N LYS A 280 -10.77 11.50 13.09
CA LYS A 280 -12.09 12.12 13.20
C LYS A 280 -11.94 13.49 13.88
N THR A 281 -12.42 14.54 13.23
CA THR A 281 -12.46 15.89 13.82
C THR A 281 -13.55 15.98 14.87
N PHE A 282 -13.51 17.03 15.68
CA PHE A 282 -14.52 17.31 16.70
C PHE A 282 -15.95 17.36 16.12
N GLU A 283 -16.10 17.95 14.92
CA GLU A 283 -17.36 18.03 14.16
C GLU A 283 -17.84 16.68 13.56
N GLY A 284 -17.10 15.60 13.79
CA GLY A 284 -17.41 14.27 13.26
C GLY A 284 -16.89 13.96 11.86
N ASN A 285 -16.27 14.93 11.17
CA ASN A 285 -15.68 14.73 9.85
C ASN A 285 -14.41 13.87 9.89
N LEU A 286 -14.21 13.01 8.89
CA LEU A 286 -12.98 12.24 8.74
C LEU A 286 -11.94 13.06 7.97
N THR A 287 -10.83 13.39 8.61
CA THR A 287 -9.67 14.04 7.99
C THR A 287 -8.53 13.05 7.81
N THR A 288 -7.68 13.29 6.81
CA THR A 288 -6.54 12.41 6.51
C THR A 288 -5.23 13.17 6.68
N LYS A 289 -4.27 12.57 7.38
CA LYS A 289 -2.90 13.08 7.49
C LYS A 289 -1.93 12.14 6.78
N PRO A 290 -1.12 12.63 5.83
CA PRO A 290 -0.16 11.78 5.14
C PRO A 290 0.93 11.30 6.10
N ILE A 291 1.41 10.09 5.88
CA ILE A 291 2.59 9.51 6.55
C ILE A 291 3.61 9.09 5.50
N ASN A 292 4.83 8.75 5.94
CA ASN A 292 5.86 8.26 5.04
C ASN A 292 5.39 6.99 4.29
N GLY A 293 5.69 6.97 3.00
CA GLY A 293 5.44 5.85 2.12
C GLY A 293 6.73 5.31 1.52
N ALA A 294 6.60 4.29 0.68
CA ALA A 294 7.72 3.78 -0.09
C ALA A 294 7.27 3.24 -1.44
N ILE A 295 8.15 3.39 -2.44
CA ILE A 295 8.07 2.68 -3.71
C ILE A 295 8.82 1.37 -3.55
N PHE A 296 8.19 0.28 -3.98
CA PHE A 296 8.79 -1.05 -3.97
C PHE A 296 9.17 -1.44 -5.39
N ILE A 297 10.48 -1.51 -5.67
CA ILE A 297 11.02 -1.92 -6.97
C ILE A 297 11.85 -3.20 -6.77
N PHE A 298 11.47 -4.29 -7.42
CA PHE A 298 11.95 -5.61 -7.06
C PHE A 298 12.36 -6.46 -8.27
N ASN A 299 13.55 -7.05 -8.22
CA ASN A 299 14.01 -8.03 -9.20
C ASN A 299 13.68 -9.46 -8.71
N PRO A 300 12.74 -10.17 -9.36
CA PRO A 300 12.28 -11.49 -8.92
C PRO A 300 13.33 -12.58 -9.08
N ARG A 301 14.34 -12.38 -9.95
CA ARG A 301 15.39 -13.37 -10.18
C ARG A 301 16.47 -13.29 -9.11
N THR A 302 16.93 -12.09 -8.79
CA THR A 302 18.07 -11.88 -7.88
C THR A 302 17.67 -11.66 -6.43
N GLY A 303 16.41 -11.31 -6.16
CA GLY A 303 15.97 -10.91 -4.81
C GLY A 303 16.22 -9.43 -4.50
N GLN A 304 16.88 -8.70 -5.41
CA GLN A 304 17.24 -7.31 -5.17
C GLN A 304 16.01 -6.41 -5.07
N LEU A 305 15.90 -5.70 -3.96
CA LEU A 305 14.82 -4.76 -3.64
C LEU A 305 15.40 -3.35 -3.52
N PHE A 306 14.98 -2.46 -4.41
CA PHE A 306 15.18 -1.03 -4.27
C PHE A 306 13.95 -0.43 -3.59
N LEU A 307 14.10 -0.08 -2.31
CA LEU A 307 13.06 0.51 -1.49
C LEU A 307 13.28 2.03 -1.41
N LYS A 308 12.53 2.79 -2.20
CA LYS A 308 12.61 4.25 -2.18
C LYS A 308 11.63 4.81 -1.16
N VAL A 309 12.13 5.39 -0.07
CA VAL A 309 11.31 6.05 0.93
C VAL A 309 10.83 7.40 0.40
N ILE A 310 9.52 7.64 0.49
CA ILE A 310 8.87 8.89 0.13
C ILE A 310 8.42 9.60 1.41
N HIS A 311 9.16 10.65 1.76
CA HIS A 311 8.90 11.44 2.96
C HIS A 311 7.66 12.34 2.81
N THR A 312 7.00 12.65 3.93
CA THR A 312 5.79 13.49 3.94
C THR A 312 5.97 14.89 3.32
N SER A 313 7.18 15.42 3.29
CA SER A 313 7.50 16.71 2.65
C SER A 313 7.15 16.77 1.18
N VAL A 314 7.16 15.63 0.47
CA VAL A 314 6.78 15.54 -0.96
C VAL A 314 5.31 15.92 -1.18
N TRP A 315 4.47 15.73 -0.16
CA TRP A 315 3.03 16.02 -0.23
C TRP A 315 2.69 17.45 0.21
N ALA A 316 3.64 18.18 0.79
CA ALA A 316 3.41 19.51 1.35
C ALA A 316 3.02 20.52 0.26
N GLY A 317 1.93 21.25 0.47
CA GLY A 317 1.41 22.25 -0.47
C GLY A 317 0.75 21.66 -1.74
N GLN A 318 0.71 20.34 -1.90
CA GLN A 318 0.18 19.68 -3.09
C GLN A 318 -1.29 19.27 -2.93
N LYS A 319 -2.01 19.20 -4.05
CA LYS A 319 -3.40 18.71 -4.12
C LYS A 319 -3.49 17.51 -5.06
N ARG A 320 -4.58 16.73 -4.95
CA ARG A 320 -4.81 15.49 -5.75
C ARG A 320 -3.69 14.46 -5.59
N LEU A 321 -3.31 14.22 -4.33
CA LEU A 321 -2.15 13.39 -3.94
C LEU A 321 -2.20 11.96 -4.51
N GLY A 322 -3.38 11.37 -4.68
CA GLY A 322 -3.49 10.03 -5.30
C GLY A 322 -3.06 9.98 -6.77
N GLN A 323 -3.16 11.08 -7.52
CA GLN A 323 -2.58 11.16 -8.86
C GLN A 323 -1.08 11.46 -8.76
N LEU A 324 -0.69 12.43 -7.92
CA LEU A 324 0.70 12.81 -7.72
C LEU A 324 1.58 11.62 -7.32
N ALA A 325 1.09 10.73 -6.47
CA ALA A 325 1.80 9.53 -6.04
C ALA A 325 2.25 8.65 -7.22
N LYS A 326 1.40 8.46 -8.23
CA LYS A 326 1.71 7.66 -9.42
C LYS A 326 2.77 8.32 -10.30
N TRP A 327 2.64 9.63 -10.51
CA TRP A 327 3.62 10.40 -11.28
C TRP A 327 4.97 10.45 -10.58
N LYS A 328 4.97 10.67 -9.26
CA LYS A 328 6.20 10.66 -8.47
C LYS A 328 6.85 9.28 -8.46
N THR A 329 6.05 8.22 -8.41
CA THR A 329 6.56 6.84 -8.55
C THR A 329 7.26 6.65 -9.89
N ALA A 330 6.62 7.03 -11.00
CA ALA A 330 7.23 6.89 -12.33
C ALA A 330 8.49 7.75 -12.51
N GLU A 331 8.52 8.95 -11.93
CA GLU A 331 9.69 9.83 -11.91
C GLU A 331 10.87 9.17 -11.18
N GLU A 332 10.66 8.64 -9.97
CA GLU A 332 11.73 7.99 -9.19
C GLU A 332 12.18 6.67 -9.82
N VAL A 333 11.27 5.91 -10.45
CA VAL A 333 11.65 4.71 -11.23
C VAL A 333 12.52 5.09 -12.42
N ALA A 334 12.14 6.11 -13.20
CA ALA A 334 12.95 6.58 -14.33
C ALA A 334 14.31 7.15 -13.88
N ALA A 335 14.36 7.84 -12.72
CA ALA A 335 15.61 8.30 -12.14
C ALA A 335 16.52 7.13 -11.73
N LEU A 336 15.97 6.06 -11.16
CA LEU A 336 16.72 4.85 -10.84
C LEU A 336 17.27 4.19 -12.12
N VAL A 337 16.46 4.04 -13.18
CA VAL A 337 16.93 3.50 -14.46
C VAL A 337 18.09 4.34 -15.02
N ARG A 338 17.99 5.68 -14.99
CA ARG A 338 19.07 6.59 -15.41
C ARG A 338 20.36 6.44 -14.59
N SER A 339 20.25 6.06 -13.32
CA SER A 339 21.41 5.91 -12.44
C SER A 339 22.19 4.61 -12.66
N LEU A 340 21.61 3.64 -13.37
CA LEU A 340 22.24 2.34 -13.64
C LEU A 340 22.95 2.33 -15.00
N PRO A 341 24.10 1.62 -15.10
CA PRO A 341 24.72 1.29 -16.39
C PRO A 341 23.76 0.54 -17.31
N VAL A 342 23.95 0.67 -18.62
CA VAL A 342 23.04 0.11 -19.65
C VAL A 342 22.90 -1.42 -19.55
N GLU A 343 23.93 -2.09 -19.03
CA GLU A 343 23.98 -3.54 -18.79
C GLU A 343 23.08 -3.98 -17.63
N GLU A 344 22.87 -3.10 -16.64
CA GLU A 344 22.06 -3.37 -15.44
C GLU A 344 20.62 -2.82 -15.58
N GLN A 345 20.34 -2.05 -16.63
CA GLN A 345 19.01 -1.52 -16.88
C GLN A 345 18.00 -2.65 -17.16
N PRO A 346 16.78 -2.54 -16.62
CA PRO A 346 15.75 -3.54 -16.86
C PRO A 346 15.35 -3.56 -18.34
N LYS A 347 15.15 -4.76 -18.90
CA LYS A 347 14.52 -4.90 -20.22
C LYS A 347 13.00 -4.89 -20.12
N GLN A 348 12.45 -5.21 -18.95
CA GLN A 348 11.02 -5.20 -18.70
C GLN A 348 10.69 -4.66 -17.31
N ILE A 349 9.65 -3.84 -17.23
CA ILE A 349 9.06 -3.33 -15.98
C ILE A 349 7.61 -3.79 -15.91
N ILE A 350 7.29 -4.58 -14.89
CA ILE A 350 5.95 -5.09 -14.61
C ILE A 350 5.31 -4.26 -13.50
N VAL A 351 4.17 -3.63 -13.78
CA VAL A 351 3.42 -2.87 -12.78
C VAL A 351 2.31 -3.70 -12.14
N THR A 352 2.19 -3.63 -10.83
CA THR A 352 1.11 -4.30 -10.08
C THR A 352 -0.26 -3.67 -10.34
N ARG A 353 -0.30 -2.38 -10.66
CA ARG A 353 -1.54 -1.60 -10.80
C ARG A 353 -1.58 -0.86 -12.13
N LYS A 354 -2.65 -1.08 -12.90
CA LYS A 354 -2.85 -0.48 -14.25
C LYS A 354 -2.71 1.05 -14.30
N GLY A 355 -2.98 1.72 -13.18
CA GLY A 355 -2.82 3.17 -13.08
C GLY A 355 -1.38 3.70 -13.23
N MET A 356 -0.37 2.82 -13.16
CA MET A 356 1.05 3.12 -13.32
C MET A 356 1.57 3.01 -14.76
N LEU A 357 0.80 2.40 -15.68
CA LEU A 357 1.19 2.26 -17.09
C LEU A 357 1.41 3.63 -17.74
N ASP A 358 0.36 4.48 -17.78
CA ASP A 358 0.44 5.79 -18.44
C ASP A 358 1.59 6.67 -17.88
N PRO A 359 1.82 6.80 -16.55
CA PRO A 359 2.93 7.61 -16.05
C PRO A 359 4.30 7.04 -16.42
N LEU A 360 4.50 5.72 -16.36
CA LEU A 360 5.79 5.10 -16.72
C LEU A 360 6.10 5.22 -18.20
N GLU A 361 5.12 4.98 -19.08
CA GLU A 361 5.27 5.18 -20.53
C GLU A 361 5.77 6.59 -20.86
N VAL A 362 5.29 7.59 -20.11
CA VAL A 362 5.66 8.99 -20.32
C VAL A 362 7.04 9.32 -19.76
N HIS A 363 7.42 8.75 -18.62
CA HIS A 363 8.71 9.02 -17.97
C HIS A 363 9.87 8.21 -18.55
N LEU A 364 9.57 7.09 -19.24
CA LEU A 364 10.54 6.19 -19.87
C LEU A 364 10.62 6.35 -21.40
N LEU A 365 10.14 7.46 -21.97
CA LEU A 365 10.29 7.72 -23.42
C LEU A 365 11.76 7.77 -23.86
N ASP A 366 12.67 8.15 -22.96
CA ASP A 366 14.12 8.16 -23.19
C ASP A 366 14.70 6.72 -23.26
N PHE A 367 13.91 5.71 -22.92
CA PHE A 367 14.29 4.30 -22.83
C PHE A 367 13.37 3.40 -23.68
N PRO A 368 13.41 3.52 -25.01
CA PRO A 368 12.48 2.82 -25.91
C PRO A 368 12.60 1.28 -25.86
N ASN A 369 13.72 0.76 -25.37
CA ASN A 369 13.99 -0.68 -25.27
C ASN A 369 13.40 -1.33 -24.00
N ILE A 370 12.80 -0.55 -23.10
CA ILE A 370 12.22 -1.06 -21.86
C ILE A 370 10.73 -1.32 -22.08
N VAL A 371 10.34 -2.59 -21.97
CA VAL A 371 8.96 -3.02 -22.12
C VAL A 371 8.18 -2.77 -20.81
N ILE A 372 7.05 -2.09 -20.89
CA ILE A 372 6.19 -1.81 -19.73
C ILE A 372 4.95 -2.72 -19.80
N LYS A 373 4.83 -3.67 -18.86
CA LYS A 373 3.76 -4.67 -18.85
C LYS A 373 2.89 -4.54 -17.59
N GLY A 374 1.59 -4.78 -17.74
CA GLY A 374 0.66 -4.88 -16.61
C GLY A 374 0.61 -6.29 -16.02
N SER A 375 0.22 -6.42 -14.75
CA SER A 375 -0.08 -7.71 -14.11
C SER A 375 -1.59 -7.89 -13.90
N GLU A 376 -2.10 -9.07 -14.21
CA GLU A 376 -3.43 -9.53 -13.78
C GLU A 376 -3.39 -10.15 -12.38
N LEU A 377 -2.21 -10.62 -11.96
CA LEU A 377 -1.96 -11.16 -10.63
C LEU A 377 -1.91 -10.03 -9.60
N GLN A 378 -2.70 -10.13 -8.54
CA GLN A 378 -2.66 -9.20 -7.41
C GLN A 378 -1.59 -9.63 -6.40
N LEU A 379 -0.32 -9.40 -6.73
CA LEU A 379 0.80 -9.79 -5.87
C LEU A 379 0.81 -9.00 -4.53
N PRO A 380 1.19 -9.63 -3.40
CA PRO A 380 1.00 -9.07 -2.07
C PRO A 380 2.19 -8.21 -1.60
N PHE A 381 2.91 -7.53 -2.50
CA PHE A 381 4.10 -6.73 -2.14
C PHE A 381 3.80 -5.64 -1.11
N GLN A 382 2.56 -5.14 -1.07
CA GLN A 382 2.12 -4.21 -0.03
C GLN A 382 2.28 -4.73 1.40
N ALA A 383 2.28 -6.05 1.61
CA ALA A 383 2.46 -6.66 2.92
C ALA A 383 3.90 -6.58 3.43
N CYS A 384 4.86 -6.23 2.56
CA CYS A 384 6.26 -6.09 2.92
C CYS A 384 6.47 -5.03 4.02
N LEU A 385 5.70 -3.93 4.02
CA LEU A 385 5.75 -2.94 5.11
C LEU A 385 5.25 -3.43 6.47
N LYS A 386 4.58 -4.59 6.54
CA LYS A 386 4.19 -5.20 7.83
C LYS A 386 5.38 -5.85 8.55
N ILE A 387 6.51 -5.99 7.86
CA ILE A 387 7.79 -6.45 8.42
C ILE A 387 8.44 -5.27 9.15
N GLU A 388 8.80 -5.47 10.40
CA GLU A 388 9.30 -4.43 11.31
C GLU A 388 10.53 -3.70 10.74
N LYS A 389 11.48 -4.44 10.16
CA LYS A 389 12.70 -3.86 9.55
C LYS A 389 12.37 -2.79 8.51
N PHE A 390 11.37 -3.02 7.65
CA PHE A 390 10.96 -2.06 6.63
C PHE A 390 10.02 -0.99 7.19
N GLY A 391 9.06 -1.39 8.03
CA GLY A 391 8.10 -0.46 8.64
C GLY A 391 8.79 0.62 9.46
N ASP A 392 9.73 0.24 10.32
CA ASP A 392 10.49 1.16 11.17
C ASP A 392 11.40 2.07 10.37
N LEU A 393 12.11 1.52 9.37
CA LEU A 393 12.96 2.30 8.47
C LEU A 393 12.18 3.42 7.79
N ILE A 394 10.99 3.10 7.25
CA ILE A 394 10.15 4.06 6.54
C ILE A 394 9.56 5.10 7.50
N LEU A 395 9.13 4.70 8.70
CA LEU A 395 8.56 5.61 9.69
C LEU A 395 9.59 6.55 10.32
N LYS A 396 10.83 6.08 10.54
CA LYS A 396 11.92 6.88 11.14
C LYS A 396 12.63 7.79 10.15
N ALA A 397 12.46 7.58 8.85
CA ALA A 397 13.10 8.41 7.83
C ALA A 397 12.67 9.88 7.90
N THR A 398 13.65 10.78 7.96
CA THR A 398 13.47 12.23 7.97
C THR A 398 13.53 12.87 6.59
N GLU A 399 14.04 12.13 5.59
CA GLU A 399 14.20 12.59 4.21
C GLU A 399 13.97 11.46 3.20
N PRO A 400 13.71 11.77 1.91
CA PRO A 400 13.59 10.76 0.86
C PRO A 400 14.94 10.07 0.58
N GLN A 401 15.01 8.76 0.80
CA GLN A 401 16.24 7.98 0.61
C GLN A 401 15.96 6.66 -0.13
N MET A 402 16.93 6.21 -0.91
CA MET A 402 16.90 4.89 -1.57
C MET A 402 17.66 3.90 -0.71
N VAL A 403 17.03 2.77 -0.37
CA VAL A 403 17.65 1.72 0.44
C VAL A 403 17.61 0.41 -0.33
N LEU A 404 18.77 -0.25 -0.44
CA LEU A 404 18.94 -1.51 -1.14
C LEU A 404 18.84 -2.68 -0.16
N PHE A 405 18.05 -3.69 -0.51
CA PHE A 405 17.94 -4.95 0.21
C PHE A 405 18.06 -6.13 -0.75
N ASN A 406 18.41 -7.29 -0.21
CA ASN A 406 18.14 -8.56 -0.86
C ASN A 406 17.01 -9.25 -0.09
N ILE A 407 15.79 -9.28 -0.65
CA ILE A 407 14.61 -9.84 0.02
C ILE A 407 14.65 -11.37 0.13
N TYR A 408 15.55 -12.03 -0.58
CA TYR A 408 15.77 -13.48 -0.47
C TYR A 408 16.84 -13.84 0.57
N ASP A 409 17.49 -12.86 1.19
CA ASP A 409 18.64 -13.09 2.06
C ASP A 409 19.69 -13.97 1.35
N ASP A 410 19.84 -15.22 1.78
CA ASP A 410 20.78 -16.20 1.24
C ASP A 410 20.12 -17.42 0.57
N TRP A 411 18.80 -17.41 0.36
CA TRP A 411 18.06 -18.56 -0.17
C TRP A 411 18.57 -19.06 -1.53
N LEU A 412 19.08 -18.16 -2.37
CA LEU A 412 19.60 -18.52 -3.70
C LEU A 412 20.83 -19.43 -3.65
N LYS A 413 21.44 -19.64 -2.47
CA LYS A 413 22.51 -20.64 -2.30
C LYS A 413 22.01 -22.08 -2.34
N SER A 414 20.77 -22.32 -1.90
CA SER A 414 20.21 -23.67 -1.79
C SER A 414 18.98 -23.92 -2.68
N ILE A 415 18.24 -22.88 -3.06
CA ILE A 415 17.05 -23.02 -3.90
C ILE A 415 17.10 -22.11 -5.13
N SER A 416 16.35 -22.50 -6.17
CA SER A 416 16.22 -21.71 -7.39
C SER A 416 15.51 -20.37 -7.14
N SER A 417 15.71 -19.40 -8.04
CA SER A 417 14.99 -18.12 -8.01
C SER A 417 13.47 -18.28 -8.09
N PHE A 418 13.00 -19.29 -8.84
CA PHE A 418 11.58 -19.61 -8.93
C PHE A 418 11.00 -20.03 -7.57
N THR A 419 11.72 -20.91 -6.87
CA THR A 419 11.32 -21.39 -5.53
C THR A 419 11.42 -20.28 -4.50
N ALA A 420 12.48 -19.46 -4.54
CA ALA A 420 12.68 -18.32 -3.64
C ALA A 420 11.57 -17.28 -3.78
N PHE A 421 11.19 -16.95 -5.03
CA PHE A 421 10.06 -16.06 -5.30
C PHE A 421 8.76 -16.65 -4.79
N SER A 422 8.51 -17.95 -5.03
CA SER A 422 7.29 -18.61 -4.58
C SER A 422 7.17 -18.63 -3.04
N ARG A 423 8.28 -18.89 -2.33
CA ARG A 423 8.40 -18.75 -0.88
C ARG A 423 8.07 -17.33 -0.43
N LEU A 424 8.67 -16.32 -1.07
CA LEU A 424 8.41 -14.91 -0.75
C LEU A 424 6.92 -14.56 -0.90
N ILE A 425 6.30 -14.91 -2.03
CA ILE A 425 4.88 -14.63 -2.27
C ILE A 425 4.00 -15.33 -1.23
N LEU A 426 4.32 -16.57 -0.87
CA LEU A 426 3.60 -17.30 0.17
C LEU A 426 3.65 -16.59 1.52
N ILE A 427 4.84 -16.16 1.93
CA ILE A 427 5.04 -15.42 3.18
C ILE A 427 4.29 -14.08 3.16
N LEU A 428 4.48 -13.29 2.10
CA LEU A 428 3.83 -11.99 1.96
C LEU A 428 2.30 -12.11 1.88
N ARG A 429 1.77 -13.16 1.23
CA ARG A 429 0.33 -13.43 1.18
C ARG A 429 -0.20 -13.80 2.56
N ALA A 430 0.50 -14.65 3.31
CA ALA A 430 0.12 -14.99 4.68
C ALA A 430 0.14 -13.77 5.60
N LEU A 431 1.16 -12.91 5.52
CA LEU A 431 1.22 -11.63 6.25
C LEU A 431 0.10 -10.66 5.83
N HIS A 432 -0.30 -10.69 4.55
CA HIS A 432 -1.43 -9.91 4.06
C HIS A 432 -2.74 -10.36 4.71
N VAL A 433 -2.99 -11.67 4.72
CA VAL A 433 -4.19 -12.32 5.25
C VAL A 433 -4.28 -12.23 6.78
N ASN A 434 -3.27 -12.70 7.50
CA ASN A 434 -3.23 -12.68 8.96
C ASN A 434 -1.80 -12.45 9.45
N ASN A 435 -1.49 -11.19 9.74
CA ASN A 435 -0.15 -10.75 10.13
C ASN A 435 0.34 -11.45 11.41
N GLU A 436 -0.51 -11.55 12.44
CA GLU A 436 -0.13 -12.13 13.74
C GLU A 436 0.18 -13.63 13.62
N LYS A 437 -0.71 -14.41 13.00
CA LYS A 437 -0.49 -15.86 12.81
C LYS A 437 0.70 -16.14 11.91
N ALA A 438 0.86 -15.40 10.82
CA ALA A 438 2.01 -15.58 9.92
C ALA A 438 3.34 -15.29 10.64
N LYS A 439 3.42 -14.22 11.45
CA LYS A 439 4.62 -13.94 12.26
C LYS A 439 4.94 -15.05 13.27
N MET A 440 3.91 -15.61 13.93
CA MET A 440 4.09 -16.76 14.82
C MET A 440 4.62 -18.00 14.08
N LEU A 441 4.09 -18.29 12.88
CA LEU A 441 4.55 -19.42 12.07
C LEU A 441 5.99 -19.26 11.58
N LEU A 442 6.43 -18.02 11.30
CA LEU A 442 7.80 -17.74 10.88
C LEU A 442 8.83 -17.90 12.02
N LYS A 443 8.41 -17.74 13.27
CA LYS A 443 9.27 -17.87 14.47
C LYS A 443 8.66 -18.88 15.45
N PRO A 444 8.71 -20.20 15.15
CA PRO A 444 8.08 -21.21 15.98
C PRO A 444 8.83 -21.48 17.31
N ASP A 445 10.11 -21.14 17.40
CA ASP A 445 10.95 -21.33 18.58
C ASP A 445 11.84 -20.09 18.82
N ASN A 446 12.13 -19.80 20.08
CA ASN A 446 13.00 -18.71 20.53
C ASN A 446 14.48 -18.94 20.15
N THR A 447 14.86 -20.17 19.84
CA THR A 447 16.22 -20.50 19.37
C THR A 447 16.50 -19.97 17.97
N ILE A 448 15.46 -19.67 17.19
CA ILE A 448 15.57 -19.22 15.80
C ILE A 448 15.76 -17.70 15.78
N VAL A 449 16.96 -17.28 15.38
CA VAL A 449 17.35 -15.87 15.29
C VAL A 449 17.27 -15.40 13.83
N THR A 450 16.92 -14.12 13.64
CA THR A 450 17.08 -13.42 12.37
C THR A 450 18.39 -12.66 12.43
N GLU A 451 19.30 -12.92 11.49
CA GLU A 451 20.58 -12.22 11.45
C GLU A 451 20.38 -10.71 11.19
N PRO A 452 21.25 -9.83 11.71
CA PRO A 452 21.05 -8.37 11.59
C PRO A 452 20.95 -7.89 10.13
N HIS A 453 21.66 -8.52 9.22
CA HIS A 453 21.64 -8.19 7.79
C HIS A 453 20.51 -8.90 7.03
N HIS A 454 19.93 -9.96 7.59
CA HIS A 454 18.79 -10.69 7.00
C HIS A 454 17.43 -10.07 7.34
N ILE A 455 16.42 -10.43 6.57
CA ILE A 455 15.02 -10.03 6.77
C ILE A 455 14.24 -11.18 7.40
N TRP A 456 14.52 -12.42 6.98
CA TRP A 456 13.80 -13.61 7.40
C TRP A 456 14.58 -14.39 8.47
N PRO A 457 13.88 -15.18 9.32
CA PRO A 457 14.54 -16.06 10.29
C PRO A 457 15.43 -17.10 9.61
N SER A 458 16.60 -17.38 10.18
CA SER A 458 17.54 -18.37 9.65
C SER A 458 17.04 -19.79 9.96
N LEU A 459 16.30 -20.38 9.03
CA LEU A 459 15.72 -21.72 9.13
C LEU A 459 16.46 -22.73 8.24
N LYS A 460 16.53 -23.98 8.70
CA LYS A 460 16.99 -25.12 7.89
C LYS A 460 15.93 -25.50 6.84
N GLU A 461 16.32 -26.22 5.79
CA GLU A 461 15.41 -26.61 4.69
C GLU A 461 14.17 -27.39 5.17
N ASP A 462 14.36 -28.36 6.08
CA ASP A 462 13.23 -29.11 6.67
C ASP A 462 12.26 -28.24 7.46
N GLN A 463 12.78 -27.20 8.11
CA GLN A 463 11.96 -26.23 8.85
C GLN A 463 11.21 -25.33 7.87
N TRP A 464 11.87 -24.86 6.80
CA TRP A 464 11.21 -24.10 5.73
C TRP A 464 10.04 -24.88 5.12
N MET A 465 10.20 -26.17 4.83
CA MET A 465 9.10 -26.99 4.30
C MET A 465 7.89 -27.03 5.24
N LYS A 466 8.10 -27.19 6.55
CA LYS A 466 7.01 -27.18 7.54
C LYS A 466 6.32 -25.81 7.63
N VAL A 467 7.10 -24.74 7.63
CA VAL A 467 6.59 -23.36 7.69
C VAL A 467 5.80 -23.03 6.42
N GLU A 468 6.30 -23.38 5.23
CA GLU A 468 5.61 -23.17 3.96
C GLU A 468 4.25 -23.88 3.92
N VAL A 469 4.17 -25.14 4.36
CA VAL A 469 2.89 -25.86 4.47
C VAL A 469 1.93 -25.11 5.41
N ALA A 470 2.39 -24.70 6.59
CA ALA A 470 1.55 -23.99 7.55
C ALA A 470 1.07 -22.62 7.03
N LEU A 471 1.91 -21.88 6.31
CA LEU A 471 1.54 -20.60 5.69
C LEU A 471 0.52 -20.80 4.56
N ARG A 472 0.68 -21.84 3.75
CA ARG A 472 -0.29 -22.22 2.71
C ARG A 472 -1.64 -22.54 3.34
N ASP A 473 -1.66 -23.36 4.38
CA ASP A 473 -2.90 -23.79 5.04
C ASP A 473 -3.62 -22.60 5.70
N LEU A 474 -2.87 -21.64 6.25
CA LEU A 474 -3.42 -20.38 6.76
C LEU A 474 -4.13 -19.56 5.67
N ILE A 475 -3.52 -19.43 4.50
CA ILE A 475 -4.10 -18.68 3.36
C ILE A 475 -5.36 -19.39 2.86
N LEU A 476 -5.29 -20.71 2.65
CA LEU A 476 -6.41 -21.50 2.15
C LEU A 476 -7.58 -21.52 3.15
N SER A 477 -7.30 -21.60 4.45
CA SER A 477 -8.33 -21.56 5.49
C SER A 477 -9.08 -20.23 5.54
N ASP A 478 -8.37 -19.11 5.35
CA ASP A 478 -9.01 -17.79 5.28
C ASP A 478 -9.86 -17.64 4.01
N TYR A 479 -9.35 -18.11 2.86
CA TYR A 479 -10.11 -18.12 1.61
C TYR A 479 -11.38 -18.97 1.71
N ALA A 480 -11.24 -20.18 2.26
CA ALA A 480 -12.34 -21.11 2.53
C ALA A 480 -13.42 -20.48 3.42
N LYS A 481 -13.01 -19.83 4.50
CA LYS A 481 -13.93 -19.16 5.43
C LYS A 481 -14.64 -17.95 4.81
N LYS A 482 -13.95 -17.16 3.98
CA LYS A 482 -14.55 -15.98 3.32
C LYS A 482 -15.54 -16.35 2.21
N ASN A 483 -15.27 -17.45 1.49
CA ASN A 483 -16.07 -17.87 0.35
C ASN A 483 -17.00 -19.05 0.65
N ASN A 484 -17.01 -19.55 1.89
CA ASN A 484 -17.76 -20.74 2.31
C ASN A 484 -17.47 -21.96 1.42
N VAL A 485 -16.20 -22.26 1.20
CA VAL A 485 -15.71 -23.37 0.37
C VAL A 485 -14.87 -24.32 1.21
N ASN A 486 -14.98 -25.63 1.00
CA ASN A 486 -14.10 -26.61 1.62
C ASN A 486 -12.72 -26.63 0.95
N THR A 487 -11.62 -26.60 1.72
CA THR A 487 -10.25 -26.56 1.20
C THR A 487 -9.90 -27.80 0.37
N SER A 488 -10.50 -28.95 0.67
CA SER A 488 -10.29 -30.20 -0.08
C SER A 488 -10.89 -30.19 -1.49
N ALA A 489 -11.83 -29.29 -1.78
CA ALA A 489 -12.46 -29.18 -3.09
C ALA A 489 -11.62 -28.36 -4.10
N LEU A 490 -10.49 -27.78 -3.65
CA LEU A 490 -9.61 -26.95 -4.47
C LEU A 490 -8.59 -27.81 -5.22
N THR A 491 -8.46 -27.56 -6.52
CA THR A 491 -7.41 -28.10 -7.38
C THR A 491 -6.07 -27.41 -7.16
N GLN A 492 -4.97 -28.05 -7.59
CA GLN A 492 -3.63 -27.45 -7.51
C GLN A 492 -3.51 -26.13 -8.29
N SER A 493 -4.20 -26.00 -9.44
CA SER A 493 -4.26 -24.75 -10.20
C SER A 493 -5.00 -23.65 -9.43
N GLU A 494 -6.15 -23.97 -8.81
CA GLU A 494 -6.91 -23.00 -7.99
C GLU A 494 -6.11 -22.58 -6.75
N ILE A 495 -5.41 -23.52 -6.09
CA ILE A 495 -4.53 -23.21 -4.95
C ILE A 495 -3.42 -22.23 -5.37
N ARG A 496 -2.75 -22.50 -6.50
CA ARG A 496 -1.73 -21.60 -7.05
C ARG A 496 -2.30 -20.21 -7.36
N ASP A 497 -3.46 -20.17 -8.00
CA ASP A 497 -4.11 -18.92 -8.40
C ASP A 497 -4.57 -18.10 -7.17
N ILE A 498 -5.05 -18.73 -6.10
CA ILE A 498 -5.34 -18.08 -4.80
C ILE A 498 -4.08 -17.45 -4.20
N ILE A 499 -2.96 -18.19 -4.19
CA ILE A 499 -1.69 -17.71 -3.63
C ILE A 499 -1.12 -16.55 -4.46
N LEU A 500 -1.22 -16.63 -5.79
CA LEU A 500 -0.78 -15.56 -6.70
C LEU A 500 -1.77 -14.37 -6.73
N GLY A 501 -2.99 -14.54 -6.22
CA GLY A 501 -4.01 -13.50 -6.18
C GLY A 501 -4.67 -13.25 -7.54
N ALA A 502 -4.86 -14.31 -8.33
CA ALA A 502 -5.69 -14.26 -9.52
C ALA A 502 -7.19 -14.29 -9.15
N GLU A 503 -8.03 -13.70 -9.99
CA GLU A 503 -9.49 -13.77 -9.82
C GLU A 503 -9.97 -15.17 -10.18
N ILE A 504 -10.51 -15.89 -9.19
CA ILE A 504 -11.08 -17.22 -9.38
C ILE A 504 -12.55 -17.25 -8.98
N THR A 505 -13.35 -18.02 -9.72
CA THR A 505 -14.73 -18.32 -9.33
C THR A 505 -14.71 -19.43 -8.27
N PRO A 506 -15.38 -19.27 -7.12
CA PRO A 506 -15.49 -20.34 -6.13
C PRO A 506 -16.06 -21.64 -6.75
N PRO A 507 -15.56 -22.82 -6.36
CA PRO A 507 -16.05 -24.09 -6.89
C PRO A 507 -17.53 -24.31 -6.56
N SER A 508 -18.27 -24.91 -7.50
CA SER A 508 -19.72 -25.16 -7.38
C SER A 508 -20.06 -26.12 -6.23
N GLN A 509 -21.27 -25.98 -5.67
CA GLN A 509 -21.75 -26.82 -4.56
C GLN A 509 -21.75 -28.33 -4.90
N GLN A 510 -22.04 -28.67 -6.15
CA GLN A 510 -22.04 -30.07 -6.61
C GLN A 510 -20.62 -30.69 -6.55
N ARG A 511 -19.58 -29.91 -6.86
CA ARG A 511 -18.18 -30.34 -6.76
C ARG A 511 -17.74 -30.49 -5.30
N GLN A 512 -18.26 -29.64 -4.41
CA GLN A 512 -17.99 -29.73 -2.97
C GLN A 512 -18.59 -31.02 -2.38
N GLN A 513 -19.81 -31.39 -2.77
CA GLN A 513 -20.45 -32.64 -2.33
C GLN A 513 -19.68 -33.89 -2.79
N ILE A 514 -19.18 -33.91 -4.03
CA ILE A 514 -18.38 -35.03 -4.54
C ILE A 514 -17.09 -35.21 -3.74
N ALA A 515 -16.39 -34.10 -3.43
CA ALA A 515 -15.16 -34.14 -2.64
C ALA A 515 -15.40 -34.61 -1.19
N GLU A 516 -16.56 -34.28 -0.60
CA GLU A 516 -16.95 -34.80 0.73
C GLU A 516 -17.23 -36.30 0.71
N ILE A 517 -17.89 -36.81 -0.33
CA ILE A 517 -18.16 -38.25 -0.50
C ILE A 517 -16.85 -39.03 -0.68
N GLU A 518 -15.92 -38.53 -1.50
CA GLU A 518 -14.60 -39.15 -1.69
C GLU A 518 -13.76 -39.14 -0.41
N LYS A 519 -13.84 -38.07 0.38
CA LYS A 519 -13.16 -37.98 1.67
C LYS A 519 -13.72 -38.99 2.67
N GLN A 520 -15.05 -39.11 2.77
CA GLN A 520 -15.70 -40.13 3.60
C GLN A 520 -15.35 -41.55 3.17
N ALA A 521 -15.25 -41.81 1.86
CA ALA A 521 -14.82 -43.11 1.34
C ALA A 521 -13.36 -43.46 1.66
N LYS A 522 -12.46 -42.46 1.69
CA LYS A 522 -11.06 -42.63 2.12
C LYS A 522 -10.92 -42.81 3.63
N GLU A 523 -11.69 -42.10 4.44
CA GLU A 523 -11.67 -42.25 5.90
C GLU A 523 -12.27 -43.61 6.34
N ALA A 524 -13.23 -44.16 5.58
CA ALA A 524 -13.79 -45.49 5.82
C ALA A 524 -12.81 -46.65 5.58
N SER A 525 -11.69 -46.45 4.85
CA SER A 525 -10.71 -47.51 4.57
C SER A 525 -9.56 -47.60 5.58
N GLN A 526 -9.48 -46.70 6.57
CA GLN A 526 -8.37 -46.61 7.54
C GLN A 526 -8.81 -46.59 9.03
N LEU A 527 -9.86 -47.33 9.41
CA LEU A 527 -10.26 -47.47 10.82
C LEU A 527 -9.88 -48.85 11.37
N THR A 528 -8.74 -48.94 12.08
CA THR A 528 -8.49 -49.98 13.09
C THR A 528 -8.21 -49.28 14.42
N ALA A 529 -9.21 -49.25 15.31
CA ALA A 529 -9.08 -48.68 16.64
C ALA A 529 -8.27 -49.63 17.55
N VAL A 530 -7.26 -49.11 18.26
CA VAL A 530 -6.49 -49.86 19.26
C VAL A 530 -6.87 -49.34 20.65
N THR A 531 -7.40 -50.24 21.48
CA THR A 531 -7.69 -50.00 22.90
C THR A 531 -6.46 -50.30 23.74
N THR A 532 -5.97 -49.34 24.52
CA THR A 532 -4.84 -49.54 25.43
C THR A 532 -5.28 -49.32 26.88
N ARG A 533 -4.88 -50.23 27.78
CA ARG A 533 -5.11 -50.12 29.24
C ARG A 533 -3.90 -49.48 29.90
N THR A 534 -4.09 -48.41 30.66
CA THR A 534 -3.03 -47.76 31.45
C THR A 534 -3.57 -47.29 32.79
N THR A 535 -2.74 -47.34 33.83
CA THR A 535 -3.07 -46.94 35.22
C THR A 535 -2.50 -45.56 35.57
N ASN A 536 -3.26 -44.77 36.32
CA ASN A 536 -2.80 -43.49 36.90
C ASN A 536 -1.88 -43.73 38.12
N VAL A 537 -1.08 -42.73 38.50
CA VAL A 537 -0.22 -42.66 39.71
C VAL A 537 -0.98 -42.94 41.03
N HIS A 538 -2.32 -42.94 41.01
CA HIS A 538 -3.19 -43.29 42.14
C HIS A 538 -3.82 -44.70 42.06
N GLY A 539 -3.47 -45.52 41.06
CA GLY A 539 -3.86 -46.93 41.00
C GLY A 539 -5.18 -47.26 40.29
N ASP A 540 -5.90 -46.28 39.74
CA ASP A 540 -7.14 -46.52 38.98
C ASP A 540 -6.86 -46.89 37.51
N GLU A 541 -7.55 -47.92 37.00
CA GLU A 541 -7.47 -48.39 35.62
C GLU A 541 -8.24 -47.48 34.64
N LEU A 542 -7.56 -46.98 33.61
CA LEU A 542 -8.17 -46.26 32.49
C LEU A 542 -8.09 -47.10 31.21
N ILE A 543 -9.24 -47.28 30.56
CA ILE A 543 -9.37 -47.90 29.23
C ILE A 543 -9.51 -46.76 28.21
N VAL A 544 -8.53 -46.59 27.33
CA VAL A 544 -8.55 -45.55 26.30
C VAL A 544 -8.57 -46.21 24.92
N THR A 545 -9.57 -45.86 24.11
CA THR A 545 -9.69 -46.27 22.71
C THR A 545 -9.11 -45.18 21.82
N THR A 546 -7.98 -45.44 21.18
CA THR A 546 -7.35 -44.52 20.22
C THR A 546 -7.57 -45.00 18.79
N THR A 547 -8.07 -44.12 17.92
CA THR A 547 -8.35 -44.41 16.50
C THR A 547 -7.27 -43.92 15.54
N SER A 548 -6.25 -43.19 16.03
CA SER A 548 -5.19 -42.60 15.21
C SER A 548 -3.82 -42.64 15.90
N PRO A 549 -2.73 -43.01 15.19
CA PRO A 549 -1.35 -42.95 15.70
C PRO A 549 -0.89 -41.54 16.11
N TYR A 550 -1.51 -40.49 15.55
CA TYR A 550 -1.19 -39.09 15.88
C TYR A 550 -1.68 -38.70 17.27
N GLU A 551 -2.84 -39.20 17.68
CA GLU A 551 -3.43 -38.90 19.00
C GLU A 551 -2.62 -39.49 20.16
N GLN A 552 -1.90 -40.59 19.94
CA GLN A 552 -0.96 -41.15 20.93
C GLN A 552 0.25 -40.25 21.20
N SER A 553 0.62 -39.38 20.26
CA SER A 553 1.81 -38.50 20.38
C SER A 553 1.48 -37.07 20.84
N ALA A 554 0.22 -36.63 20.69
CA ALA A 554 -0.17 -35.22 20.81
C ALA A 554 -1.09 -34.93 22.02
N TYR A 555 -1.04 -35.74 23.08
CA TYR A 555 -1.69 -35.39 24.35
C TYR A 555 -0.81 -34.41 25.15
N GLY A 556 -0.78 -33.15 24.72
CA GLY A 556 -0.23 -32.04 25.49
C GLY A 556 -1.28 -31.48 26.44
N SER A 557 -0.95 -31.31 27.72
CA SER A 557 -1.84 -30.68 28.70
C SER A 557 -2.31 -29.30 28.22
N LYS A 558 -3.59 -28.98 28.45
CA LYS A 558 -4.34 -27.81 27.94
C LYS A 558 -3.81 -26.41 28.34
N THR A 559 -2.54 -26.26 28.74
CA THR A 559 -1.97 -25.02 29.26
C THR A 559 -0.55 -24.78 28.76
N ASP A 560 -0.35 -24.70 27.44
CA ASP A 560 0.91 -24.19 26.89
C ASP A 560 0.98 -22.66 27.04
N TRP A 561 1.49 -22.21 28.18
CA TRP A 561 1.70 -20.79 28.47
C TRP A 561 2.79 -20.17 27.58
N ARG A 562 3.68 -20.96 26.96
CA ARG A 562 4.78 -20.45 26.12
C ARG A 562 4.23 -19.89 24.82
N VAL A 563 3.33 -20.62 24.16
CA VAL A 563 2.65 -20.16 22.93
C VAL A 563 1.89 -18.86 23.20
N ARG A 564 1.22 -18.75 24.35
CA ARG A 564 0.52 -17.52 24.74
C ARG A 564 1.49 -16.37 25.05
N ALA A 565 2.62 -16.64 25.70
CA ALA A 565 3.64 -15.64 25.96
C ALA A 565 4.20 -15.03 24.66
N ILE A 566 4.50 -15.87 23.66
CA ILE A 566 4.94 -15.42 22.32
C ILE A 566 3.81 -14.65 21.61
N SER A 567 2.56 -15.05 21.80
CA SER A 567 1.43 -14.31 21.21
C SER A 567 1.25 -12.94 21.85
N ALA A 568 1.44 -12.82 23.17
CA ALA A 568 1.30 -11.58 23.92
C ALA A 568 2.36 -10.53 23.52
N THR A 569 3.55 -10.92 23.08
CA THR A 569 4.57 -9.95 22.59
C THR A 569 4.12 -9.21 21.33
N ASN A 570 3.09 -9.67 20.62
CA ASN A 570 2.53 -9.01 19.44
C ASN A 570 1.38 -8.04 19.77
N LEU A 571 0.96 -7.89 21.03
CA LEU A 571 -0.16 -7.03 21.42
C LEU A 571 0.04 -5.55 21.03
N TYR A 572 1.30 -5.08 20.95
CA TYR A 572 1.61 -3.72 20.50
C TYR A 572 1.13 -3.42 19.08
N LEU A 573 0.95 -4.44 18.21
CA LEU A 573 0.45 -4.25 16.85
C LEU A 573 -1.02 -3.80 16.84
N ARG A 574 -1.83 -4.29 17.80
CA ARG A 574 -3.27 -3.97 17.91
C ARG A 574 -3.53 -2.54 18.36
N VAL A 575 -2.56 -1.96 19.07
CA VAL A 575 -2.60 -0.58 19.57
C VAL A 575 -2.63 0.46 18.43
N ASN A 576 -2.28 0.07 17.20
CA ASN A 576 -2.41 0.94 16.02
C ASN A 576 -3.86 1.12 15.54
N HIS A 577 -4.75 0.19 15.90
CA HIS A 577 -6.15 0.16 15.48
C HIS A 577 -7.05 0.07 16.71
N ILE A 578 -7.33 1.22 17.31
CA ILE A 578 -8.20 1.33 18.48
C ILE A 578 -9.55 1.92 18.05
N TYR A 579 -10.61 1.16 18.30
CA TYR A 579 -11.99 1.58 18.11
C TYR A 579 -12.58 1.98 19.46
N VAL A 580 -13.27 3.12 19.52
CA VAL A 580 -13.99 3.57 20.71
C VAL A 580 -15.47 3.53 20.39
N ASN A 581 -16.21 2.69 21.12
CA ASN A 581 -17.65 2.54 21.01
C ASN A 581 -18.32 3.51 21.99
N SER A 582 -18.54 4.75 21.55
CA SER A 582 -19.20 5.80 22.31
C SER A 582 -20.61 6.09 21.77
N GLU A 583 -21.57 6.34 22.66
CA GLU A 583 -22.86 6.95 22.28
C GLU A 583 -22.71 8.41 21.85
N ASP A 584 -23.74 8.94 21.18
CA ASP A 584 -23.84 10.35 20.82
C ASP A 584 -23.82 11.26 22.07
N ILE A 585 -23.32 12.48 21.90
CA ILE A 585 -23.09 13.45 22.99
C ILE A 585 -24.42 13.75 23.70
N LYS A 586 -24.52 13.41 24.98
CA LYS A 586 -25.63 13.81 25.86
C LYS A 586 -25.22 15.05 26.66
N GLU A 587 -26.05 16.09 26.69
CA GLU A 587 -25.77 17.34 27.41
C GLU A 587 -25.66 17.16 28.94
N THR A 588 -26.17 16.07 29.48
CA THR A 588 -26.31 15.82 30.93
C THR A 588 -25.34 14.77 31.49
N GLY A 589 -24.40 14.24 30.70
CA GLY A 589 -23.48 13.17 31.12
C GLY A 589 -22.01 13.58 31.20
N TYR A 590 -21.21 12.84 31.99
CA TYR A 590 -19.75 13.02 32.04
C TYR A 590 -19.06 12.46 30.79
N THR A 591 -18.03 13.15 30.31
CA THR A 591 -17.14 12.66 29.25
C THR A 591 -15.79 12.26 29.83
N TYR A 592 -15.37 11.01 29.60
CA TYR A 592 -14.13 10.46 30.11
C TYR A 592 -13.01 10.56 29.07
N ILE A 593 -11.87 11.12 29.44
CA ILE A 593 -10.70 11.25 28.57
C ILE A 593 -9.61 10.29 29.04
N MET A 594 -9.30 9.29 28.21
CA MET A 594 -8.25 8.31 28.44
C MET A 594 -6.96 8.72 27.69
N PRO A 595 -5.83 8.96 28.39
CA PRO A 595 -4.54 9.16 27.76
C PRO A 595 -4.11 7.95 26.96
N LYS A 596 -3.62 8.15 25.74
CA LYS A 596 -3.16 7.01 24.94
C LYS A 596 -1.98 6.32 25.59
N ASN A 597 -1.03 7.03 26.20
CA ASN A 597 0.19 6.40 26.75
C ASN A 597 -0.12 5.28 27.76
N ILE A 598 -1.06 5.51 28.69
CA ILE A 598 -1.47 4.50 29.65
C ILE A 598 -2.34 3.42 29.00
N LEU A 599 -3.26 3.76 28.08
CA LEU A 599 -4.03 2.74 27.37
C LEU A 599 -3.14 1.78 26.56
N LYS A 600 -2.17 2.31 25.82
CA LYS A 600 -1.20 1.53 25.04
C LYS A 600 -0.45 0.56 25.94
N LYS A 601 0.03 1.05 27.11
CA LYS A 601 0.76 0.22 28.06
C LYS A 601 -0.14 -0.86 28.68
N PHE A 602 -1.39 -0.53 29.03
CA PHE A 602 -2.36 -1.48 29.60
C PHE A 602 -2.63 -2.66 28.64
N ILE A 603 -2.76 -2.37 27.35
CA ILE A 603 -2.91 -3.40 26.30
C ILE A 603 -1.64 -4.25 26.19
N CYS A 604 -0.46 -3.64 26.18
CA CYS A 604 0.81 -4.38 26.02
C CYS A 604 1.15 -5.29 27.22
N ILE A 605 0.68 -4.98 28.42
CA ILE A 605 0.94 -5.82 29.61
C ILE A 605 -0.07 -6.96 29.79
N ALA A 606 -1.09 -7.06 28.95
CA ALA A 606 -2.18 -8.02 29.09
C ALA A 606 -1.85 -9.41 28.50
N ASP A 607 -2.78 -10.37 28.69
CA ASP A 607 -2.83 -11.64 27.97
C ASP A 607 -4.02 -11.63 27.00
N LEU A 608 -3.89 -12.35 25.87
CA LEU A 608 -4.95 -12.42 24.85
C LEU A 608 -6.20 -13.17 25.34
N ARG A 609 -6.06 -14.03 26.36
CA ARG A 609 -7.14 -14.92 26.83
C ARG A 609 -7.57 -14.60 28.25
N THR A 610 -6.61 -14.38 29.14
CA THR A 610 -6.85 -14.10 30.56
C THR A 610 -7.05 -12.61 30.79
N GLN A 611 -8.13 -12.26 31.47
CA GLN A 611 -8.46 -10.87 31.79
C GLN A 611 -7.53 -10.29 32.84
N ILE A 612 -7.20 -9.01 32.69
CA ILE A 612 -6.51 -8.19 33.70
C ILE A 612 -7.32 -6.91 33.93
N ALA A 613 -7.19 -6.29 35.10
CA ALA A 613 -7.89 -5.07 35.50
C ALA A 613 -6.98 -4.03 36.16
N GLY A 614 -7.43 -2.78 36.13
CA GLY A 614 -6.81 -1.67 36.85
C GLY A 614 -7.86 -0.65 37.29
N TYR A 615 -7.66 -0.06 38.45
CA TYR A 615 -8.52 1.01 38.98
C TYR A 615 -8.16 2.35 38.33
N LEU A 616 -9.17 3.13 37.96
CA LEU A 616 -9.04 4.41 37.28
C LEU A 616 -9.14 5.55 38.28
N TYR A 617 -8.16 6.44 38.26
CA TYR A 617 -8.15 7.66 39.07
C TYR A 617 -7.90 8.88 38.18
N GLY A 618 -8.57 9.98 38.49
CA GLY A 618 -8.50 11.18 37.66
C GLY A 618 -9.03 12.42 38.34
N MET A 619 -9.23 13.47 37.56
CA MET A 619 -9.84 14.71 38.02
C MET A 619 -10.50 15.44 36.85
N SER A 620 -11.45 16.32 37.17
CA SER A 620 -11.97 17.26 36.19
C SER A 620 -10.99 18.40 35.95
N PRO A 621 -10.82 18.87 34.70
CA PRO A 621 -10.02 20.05 34.45
C PRO A 621 -10.73 21.29 35.03
N PRO A 622 -9.99 22.34 35.43
CA PRO A 622 -10.56 23.50 36.14
C PRO A 622 -11.63 24.26 35.36
N ASP A 623 -11.60 24.17 34.03
CA ASP A 623 -12.48 24.85 33.09
C ASP A 623 -13.77 24.08 32.80
N ASN A 624 -13.82 22.76 33.05
CA ASN A 624 -14.99 21.96 32.72
C ASN A 624 -15.23 20.78 33.69
N PRO A 625 -16.19 20.89 34.64
CA PRO A 625 -16.49 19.84 35.60
C PRO A 625 -17.17 18.60 34.99
N GLN A 626 -17.78 18.72 33.80
CA GLN A 626 -18.41 17.59 33.10
C GLN A 626 -17.39 16.68 32.37
N VAL A 627 -16.12 17.11 32.29
CA VAL A 627 -15.04 16.29 31.73
C VAL A 627 -14.29 15.62 32.87
N LYS A 628 -13.95 14.34 32.69
CA LYS A 628 -13.16 13.53 33.64
C LYS A 628 -11.89 13.06 32.94
N GLU A 629 -10.75 13.63 33.30
CA GLU A 629 -9.45 13.23 32.77
C GLU A 629 -8.86 12.11 33.61
N ILE A 630 -8.67 10.93 33.02
CA ILE A 630 -8.01 9.80 33.68
C ILE A 630 -6.52 10.10 33.76
N ARG A 631 -5.98 10.21 34.98
CA ARG A 631 -4.56 10.54 35.22
C ARG A 631 -3.75 9.33 35.65
N CYS A 632 -4.37 8.34 36.29
CA CYS A 632 -3.68 7.19 36.85
C CYS A 632 -4.45 5.89 36.64
N ILE A 633 -3.72 4.82 36.31
CA ILE A 633 -4.19 3.44 36.45
C ILE A 633 -3.43 2.77 37.60
N ALA A 634 -4.16 2.42 38.65
CA ALA A 634 -3.65 1.64 39.77
C ALA A 634 -3.83 0.14 39.49
N MET A 635 -2.74 -0.62 39.47
CA MET A 635 -2.73 -2.07 39.24
C MET A 635 -2.74 -2.83 40.57
N PRO A 636 -3.87 -3.38 41.02
CA PRO A 636 -3.93 -4.18 42.24
C PRO A 636 -3.34 -5.59 42.05
N PRO A 637 -2.95 -6.28 43.14
CA PRO A 637 -2.68 -7.72 43.16
C PRO A 637 -3.87 -8.54 42.66
N GLN A 638 -3.74 -9.26 41.55
CA GLN A 638 -4.89 -9.86 40.87
C GLN A 638 -4.56 -11.19 40.18
N TRP A 639 -5.59 -12.01 39.96
CA TRP A 639 -5.54 -13.14 39.03
C TRP A 639 -6.84 -13.18 38.22
N GLY A 640 -6.80 -13.78 37.04
CA GLY A 640 -7.88 -13.69 36.07
C GLY A 640 -8.21 -15.02 35.42
N THR A 641 -9.39 -15.07 34.84
CA THR A 641 -9.85 -16.15 33.96
C THR A 641 -10.18 -15.56 32.59
N HIS A 642 -10.78 -16.35 31.72
CA HIS A 642 -11.30 -15.85 30.45
C HIS A 642 -12.62 -15.07 30.59
N GLN A 643 -13.29 -15.16 31.75
CA GLN A 643 -14.61 -14.56 31.99
C GLN A 643 -14.59 -13.43 33.02
N GLN A 644 -13.79 -13.56 34.08
CA GLN A 644 -13.71 -12.59 35.18
C GLN A 644 -12.28 -12.42 35.70
N VAL A 645 -12.07 -11.31 36.42
CA VAL A 645 -10.86 -10.99 37.18
C VAL A 645 -11.18 -10.96 38.68
N ASN A 646 -10.26 -11.47 39.49
CA ASN A 646 -10.39 -11.49 40.94
C ASN A 646 -9.43 -10.48 41.56
N LEU A 647 -9.99 -9.54 42.32
CA LEU A 647 -9.28 -8.45 42.98
C LEU A 647 -9.40 -8.58 44.50
N PRO A 648 -8.45 -8.02 45.28
CA PRO A 648 -8.59 -7.92 46.73
C PRO A 648 -9.68 -6.92 47.08
N SER A 649 -10.31 -7.07 48.25
CA SER A 649 -11.34 -6.17 48.74
C SER A 649 -10.77 -4.80 49.15
N ALA A 650 -9.48 -4.72 49.47
CA ALA A 650 -8.82 -3.45 49.78
C ALA A 650 -8.63 -2.61 48.51
N LEU A 651 -9.01 -1.33 48.57
CA LEU A 651 -8.74 -0.36 47.51
C LEU A 651 -7.31 0.19 47.63
N PRO A 652 -6.73 0.70 46.53
CA PRO A 652 -5.37 1.24 46.55
C PRO A 652 -5.33 2.55 47.34
N GLU A 653 -4.41 2.64 48.30
CA GLU A 653 -4.15 3.84 49.10
C GLU A 653 -2.71 4.32 48.86
N HIS A 654 -2.55 5.62 48.59
CA HIS A 654 -1.25 6.28 48.43
C HIS A 654 -1.41 7.81 48.38
N ASP A 655 -0.39 8.56 48.82
CA ASP A 655 -0.39 10.03 48.83
C ASP A 655 -0.74 10.68 47.48
N PHE A 656 -0.13 10.23 46.37
CA PHE A 656 -0.47 10.67 45.01
C PHE A 656 -1.92 10.40 44.56
N LEU A 657 -2.68 9.54 45.24
CA LEU A 657 -4.09 9.30 44.94
C LEU A 657 -5.02 10.25 45.71
N ASN A 658 -4.54 10.93 46.76
CA ASN A 658 -5.37 11.79 47.61
C ASN A 658 -5.94 12.99 46.84
N ASP A 659 -5.21 13.50 45.85
CA ASP A 659 -5.63 14.62 44.99
C ASP A 659 -6.49 14.16 43.79
N LEU A 660 -6.72 12.85 43.64
CA LEU A 660 -7.47 12.27 42.52
C LEU A 660 -8.77 11.64 43.01
N GLU A 661 -9.85 11.77 42.23
CA GLU A 661 -11.09 11.05 42.50
C GLU A 661 -11.10 9.69 41.79
N PRO A 662 -11.69 8.64 42.40
CA PRO A 662 -11.88 7.35 41.74
C PRO A 662 -12.92 7.47 40.62
N LEU A 663 -12.53 7.04 39.41
CA LEU A 663 -13.38 7.05 38.21
C LEU A 663 -13.85 5.64 37.82
N GLY A 664 -13.62 4.64 38.67
CA GLY A 664 -14.05 3.25 38.45
C GLY A 664 -12.89 2.32 38.09
N TRP A 665 -13.11 1.40 37.15
CA TRP A 665 -12.10 0.39 36.78
C TRP A 665 -12.18 0.02 35.30
N MET A 666 -11.06 -0.48 34.79
CA MET A 666 -10.96 -1.01 33.44
C MET A 666 -10.46 -2.45 33.46
N HIS A 667 -10.90 -3.28 32.50
CA HIS A 667 -10.37 -4.62 32.32
C HIS A 667 -10.30 -5.04 30.85
N THR A 668 -9.44 -6.02 30.56
CA THR A 668 -9.36 -6.64 29.23
C THR A 668 -10.37 -7.77 29.10
N GLN A 669 -10.83 -8.01 27.87
CA GLN A 669 -11.64 -9.19 27.55
C GLN A 669 -11.20 -9.82 26.22
N PRO A 670 -11.21 -11.17 26.13
CA PRO A 670 -10.68 -11.88 24.96
C PRO A 670 -11.55 -11.73 23.71
N ASN A 671 -12.85 -11.48 23.89
CA ASN A 671 -13.82 -11.28 22.81
C ASN A 671 -14.63 -10.02 23.08
N GLU A 672 -15.05 -9.34 22.01
CA GLU A 672 -15.98 -8.23 22.11
C GLU A 672 -17.40 -8.74 22.40
N LEU A 673 -17.98 -8.26 23.50
CA LEU A 673 -19.36 -8.56 23.89
C LEU A 673 -20.29 -7.41 23.45
N PRO A 674 -21.51 -7.70 22.96
CA PRO A 674 -22.47 -6.67 22.56
C PRO A 674 -23.07 -5.92 23.75
N GLN A 675 -22.98 -6.51 24.94
CA GLN A 675 -23.50 -6.01 26.20
C GLN A 675 -22.44 -6.11 27.30
N LEU A 676 -22.60 -5.33 28.37
CA LEU A 676 -21.80 -5.51 29.59
C LEU A 676 -21.98 -6.95 30.11
N SER A 677 -20.95 -7.54 30.72
CA SER A 677 -21.14 -8.87 31.30
C SER A 677 -21.87 -8.77 32.65
N PRO A 678 -22.74 -9.74 33.00
CA PRO A 678 -23.39 -9.75 34.31
C PRO A 678 -22.40 -9.82 35.48
N GLN A 679 -21.23 -10.43 35.25
CA GLN A 679 -20.14 -10.54 36.22
C GLN A 679 -19.48 -9.18 36.49
N ASP A 680 -19.27 -8.36 35.45
CA ASP A 680 -18.72 -7.01 35.61
C ASP A 680 -19.69 -6.11 36.37
N LEU A 681 -20.99 -6.21 36.05
CA LEU A 681 -22.05 -5.45 36.72
C LEU A 681 -22.14 -5.80 38.21
N THR A 682 -22.14 -7.11 38.52
CA THR A 682 -22.14 -7.60 39.90
C THR A 682 -20.88 -7.16 40.66
N SER A 683 -19.71 -7.26 40.03
CA SER A 683 -18.43 -6.85 40.64
C SER A 683 -18.40 -5.35 40.92
N HIS A 684 -18.85 -4.54 39.97
CA HIS A 684 -18.89 -3.10 40.13
C HIS A 684 -19.90 -2.66 41.21
N ALA A 685 -21.08 -3.27 41.27
CA ALA A 685 -22.06 -3.01 42.33
C ALA A 685 -21.51 -3.36 43.73
N ARG A 686 -20.79 -4.49 43.87
CA ARG A 686 -20.13 -4.85 45.13
C ARG A 686 -19.03 -3.87 45.53
N ILE A 687 -18.27 -3.32 44.58
CA ILE A 687 -17.24 -2.31 44.90
C ILE A 687 -17.91 -1.01 45.38
N LEU A 688 -18.99 -0.58 44.72
CA LEU A 688 -19.78 0.58 45.14
C LEU A 688 -20.38 0.41 46.55
N GLU A 689 -20.93 -0.76 46.87
CA GLU A 689 -21.51 -1.04 48.19
C GLU A 689 -20.44 -1.02 49.30
N ASN A 690 -19.25 -1.54 49.02
CA ASN A 690 -18.17 -1.65 50.00
C ASN A 690 -17.30 -0.39 50.12
N SER A 691 -17.37 0.54 49.15
CA SER A 691 -16.52 1.73 49.11
C SER A 691 -17.32 3.02 49.13
N LYS A 692 -17.18 3.78 50.22
CA LYS A 692 -17.77 5.13 50.34
C LYS A 692 -17.10 6.18 49.44
N GLN A 693 -15.91 5.88 48.91
CA GLN A 693 -15.17 6.82 48.05
C GLN A 693 -15.69 6.81 46.61
N TRP A 694 -16.34 5.73 46.18
CA TRP A 694 -16.85 5.60 44.82
C TRP A 694 -18.23 6.24 44.68
N ASP A 695 -18.39 7.03 43.63
CA ASP A 695 -19.64 7.70 43.29
C ASP A 695 -20.29 6.97 42.12
N GLY A 696 -21.50 6.45 42.31
CA GLY A 696 -22.24 5.71 41.27
C GLY A 696 -22.54 6.51 40.01
N GLU A 697 -22.51 7.86 40.08
CA GLU A 697 -22.69 8.74 38.93
C GLU A 697 -21.39 8.99 38.14
N LYS A 698 -20.22 8.84 38.78
CA LYS A 698 -18.91 9.13 38.18
C LYS A 698 -18.04 7.89 37.91
N CYS A 699 -18.30 6.78 38.60
CA CYS A 699 -17.51 5.57 38.44
C CYS A 699 -18.01 4.75 37.25
N ILE A 700 -17.08 4.34 36.38
CA ILE A 700 -17.39 3.62 35.15
C ILE A 700 -16.71 2.24 35.12
N ILE A 701 -17.23 1.36 34.26
CA ILE A 701 -16.58 0.12 33.84
C ILE A 701 -16.10 0.33 32.41
N LEU A 702 -14.79 0.20 32.18
CA LEU A 702 -14.19 0.29 30.86
C LEU A 702 -13.75 -1.09 30.41
N THR A 703 -14.37 -1.61 29.34
CA THR A 703 -14.00 -2.88 28.74
C THR A 703 -13.06 -2.67 27.56
N CYS A 704 -11.93 -3.37 27.55
CA CYS A 704 -10.97 -3.38 26.45
C CYS A 704 -10.97 -4.75 25.76
N SER A 705 -11.67 -4.84 24.64
CA SER A 705 -11.87 -6.09 23.90
C SER A 705 -10.80 -6.32 22.86
N PHE A 706 -10.28 -7.54 22.79
CA PHE A 706 -9.30 -7.94 21.79
C PHE A 706 -9.97 -8.47 20.52
N THR A 707 -9.93 -7.69 19.45
CA THR A 707 -10.38 -8.09 18.11
C THR A 707 -9.18 -8.45 17.22
N PRO A 708 -9.32 -9.26 16.16
CA PRO A 708 -8.20 -9.58 15.27
C PRO A 708 -7.53 -8.32 14.72
N GLY A 709 -6.26 -8.08 15.09
CA GLY A 709 -5.47 -6.92 14.66
C GLY A 709 -5.89 -5.56 15.22
N SER A 710 -6.80 -5.50 16.19
CA SER A 710 -7.33 -4.24 16.76
C SER A 710 -7.79 -4.39 18.22
N CYS A 711 -8.13 -3.27 18.86
CA CYS A 711 -8.76 -3.24 20.17
C CYS A 711 -10.04 -2.41 20.12
N SER A 712 -11.09 -2.83 20.83
CA SER A 712 -12.35 -2.09 20.98
C SER A 712 -12.54 -1.68 22.44
N LEU A 713 -12.74 -0.39 22.69
CA LEU A 713 -13.04 0.15 24.02
C LEU A 713 -14.51 0.53 24.12
N THR A 714 -15.15 0.11 25.21
CA THR A 714 -16.48 0.60 25.58
C THR A 714 -16.49 1.00 27.05
N ALA A 715 -17.14 2.12 27.37
CA ALA A 715 -17.31 2.58 28.74
C ALA A 715 -18.79 2.50 29.13
N TYR A 716 -19.04 1.97 30.34
CA TYR A 716 -20.37 1.74 30.89
C TYR A 716 -20.50 2.39 32.26
N LYS A 717 -21.71 2.83 32.58
CA LYS A 717 -22.14 3.27 33.92
C LYS A 717 -23.34 2.42 34.34
N LEU A 718 -23.48 2.12 35.63
CA LEU A 718 -24.65 1.43 36.14
C LEU A 718 -25.83 2.39 36.29
N THR A 719 -27.02 1.92 35.94
CA THR A 719 -28.26 2.61 36.31
C THR A 719 -28.64 2.24 37.75
N PRO A 720 -29.49 3.03 38.43
CA PRO A 720 -29.95 2.70 39.78
C PRO A 720 -30.60 1.31 39.89
N SER A 721 -31.33 0.87 38.85
CA SER A 721 -31.90 -0.49 38.78
C SER A 721 -30.82 -1.56 38.66
N GLY A 722 -29.77 -1.30 37.87
CA GLY A 722 -28.63 -2.21 37.74
C GLY A 722 -27.83 -2.34 39.03
N TYR A 723 -27.63 -1.23 39.76
CA TYR A 723 -26.99 -1.27 41.07
C TYR A 723 -27.73 -2.20 42.04
N GLU A 724 -29.05 -2.04 42.17
CA GLU A 724 -29.85 -2.85 43.10
C GLU A 724 -29.86 -4.33 42.69
N TRP A 725 -29.94 -4.62 41.39
CA TRP A 725 -29.83 -6.00 40.90
C TRP A 725 -28.44 -6.61 41.18
N GLY A 726 -27.36 -5.87 40.89
CA GLY A 726 -25.99 -6.34 41.07
C GLY A 726 -25.61 -6.59 42.54
N ARG A 727 -26.18 -5.80 43.46
CA ARG A 727 -26.00 -5.95 44.91
C ARG A 727 -26.58 -7.26 45.44
N VAL A 728 -27.76 -7.65 44.93
CA VAL A 728 -28.47 -8.86 45.37
C VAL A 728 -27.97 -10.11 44.65
N ASN A 729 -27.39 -9.97 43.45
CA ASN A 729 -26.99 -11.10 42.63
C ASN A 729 -25.89 -11.98 43.27
N LYS A 730 -26.23 -13.26 43.45
CA LYS A 730 -25.32 -14.32 43.92
C LYS A 730 -24.98 -15.35 42.84
N ASP A 731 -25.67 -15.32 41.70
CA ASP A 731 -25.45 -16.25 40.60
C ASP A 731 -24.23 -15.81 39.77
N THR A 732 -23.27 -16.73 39.65
CA THR A 732 -22.02 -16.54 38.89
C THR A 732 -22.08 -17.13 37.48
N GLY A 733 -23.23 -17.69 37.08
CA GLY A 733 -23.47 -18.21 35.74
C GLY A 733 -23.44 -17.14 34.65
N SER A 734 -23.37 -17.55 33.39
CA SER A 734 -23.27 -16.64 32.25
C SER A 734 -24.58 -15.87 31.96
N ASN A 735 -25.73 -16.39 32.38
CA ASN A 735 -27.06 -15.78 32.19
C ASN A 735 -27.85 -15.81 33.50
N PRO A 736 -27.49 -14.96 34.48
CA PRO A 736 -28.17 -14.91 35.76
C PRO A 736 -29.61 -14.35 35.61
N HIS A 737 -30.51 -14.86 36.45
CA HIS A 737 -31.92 -14.50 36.39
C HIS A 737 -32.15 -13.00 36.64
N GLY A 738 -32.99 -12.37 35.81
CA GLY A 738 -33.34 -10.95 35.92
C GLY A 738 -32.31 -9.97 35.33
N TYR A 739 -31.22 -10.44 34.72
CA TYR A 739 -30.27 -9.55 34.03
C TYR A 739 -30.91 -8.89 32.80
N LEU A 740 -30.86 -7.56 32.72
CA LEU A 740 -31.43 -6.78 31.61
C LEU A 740 -30.43 -5.76 31.08
N PRO A 741 -30.40 -5.47 29.76
CA PRO A 741 -29.56 -4.42 29.18
C PRO A 741 -29.85 -3.00 29.72
N THR A 742 -30.99 -2.77 30.37
CA THR A 742 -31.36 -1.50 31.01
C THR A 742 -30.65 -1.25 32.34
N HIS A 743 -29.89 -2.23 32.85
CA HIS A 743 -29.12 -2.12 34.09
C HIS A 743 -27.83 -1.29 33.94
N TYR A 744 -27.45 -0.94 32.72
CA TYR A 744 -26.29 -0.11 32.45
C TYR A 744 -26.59 0.83 31.29
N GLU A 745 -25.82 1.91 31.21
CA GLU A 745 -25.82 2.83 30.07
C GLU A 745 -24.39 2.99 29.54
N LYS A 746 -24.27 3.19 28.22
CA LYS A 746 -22.98 3.53 27.62
C LYS A 746 -22.68 4.99 27.88
N VAL A 747 -21.43 5.28 28.22
CA VAL A 747 -20.96 6.65 28.49
C VAL A 747 -19.92 7.09 27.46
N GLN A 748 -19.78 8.41 27.34
CA GLN A 748 -18.89 8.99 26.36
C GLN A 748 -17.42 8.86 26.79
N MET A 749 -16.58 8.37 25.88
CA MET A 749 -15.14 8.26 26.07
C MET A 749 -14.38 8.82 24.87
N LEU A 750 -13.28 9.50 25.15
CA LEU A 750 -12.35 10.03 24.16
C LEU A 750 -10.91 9.61 24.48
N LEU A 751 -10.09 9.49 23.43
CA LEU A 751 -8.66 9.26 23.57
C LEU A 751 -7.89 10.56 23.34
N SER A 752 -6.91 10.84 24.20
CA SER A 752 -6.09 12.06 24.10
C SER A 752 -4.59 11.76 24.06
N ASP A 753 -3.87 12.51 23.23
CA ASP A 753 -2.40 12.58 23.21
C ASP A 753 -1.88 13.89 23.85
N ARG A 754 -2.76 14.73 24.41
CA ARG A 754 -2.39 16.06 24.93
C ARG A 754 -1.73 16.03 26.30
N PHE A 755 -1.99 14.99 27.08
CA PHE A 755 -1.42 14.79 28.40
C PHE A 755 -1.07 13.32 28.62
N LEU A 756 -0.19 13.07 29.59
CA LEU A 756 0.27 11.75 29.93
C LEU A 756 -0.33 11.33 31.28
N GLY A 757 -0.81 10.09 31.35
CA GLY A 757 -1.12 9.45 32.63
C GLY A 757 0.07 8.68 33.19
N PHE A 758 -0.04 8.22 34.42
CA PHE A 758 0.95 7.39 35.10
C PHE A 758 0.32 6.11 35.67
N TYR A 759 1.17 5.24 36.21
CA TYR A 759 0.76 3.97 36.83
C TYR A 759 1.16 3.91 38.29
N MET A 760 0.35 3.18 39.05
CA MET A 760 0.72 2.71 40.38
C MET A 760 0.70 1.19 40.41
N VAL A 761 1.68 0.60 41.07
CA VAL A 761 1.87 -0.84 41.17
C VAL A 761 2.05 -1.25 42.63
N PRO A 762 1.86 -2.53 43.00
CA PRO A 762 2.03 -2.96 44.38
C PRO A 762 3.47 -2.70 44.88
N ASP A 763 3.59 -2.31 46.14
CA ASP A 763 4.89 -2.03 46.77
C ASP A 763 5.68 -3.32 47.04
N ASN A 764 4.97 -4.32 47.56
CA ASN A 764 5.45 -5.62 48.02
C ASN A 764 4.94 -6.75 47.11
N GLY A 765 5.63 -6.94 45.99
CA GLY A 765 5.39 -8.05 45.06
C GLY A 765 4.81 -7.63 43.71
N PRO A 766 4.53 -8.60 42.84
CA PRO A 766 3.98 -8.33 41.51
C PRO A 766 2.48 -8.02 41.56
N TRP A 767 1.94 -7.45 40.48
CA TRP A 767 0.50 -7.29 40.33
C TRP A 767 -0.19 -8.58 39.84
N ASN A 768 0.50 -9.44 39.07
CA ASN A 768 -0.09 -10.65 38.49
C ASN A 768 0.20 -11.90 39.35
N TYR A 769 -0.85 -12.53 39.88
CA TYR A 769 -0.80 -13.76 40.68
C TYR A 769 -1.31 -15.00 39.93
N ASN A 770 -1.51 -14.95 38.60
CA ASN A 770 -2.04 -16.11 37.86
C ASN A 770 -1.17 -17.38 37.95
N PHE A 771 0.16 -17.24 38.08
CA PHE A 771 1.07 -18.39 38.33
C PHE A 771 1.41 -18.58 39.81
N MET A 772 0.82 -17.78 40.69
CA MET A 772 1.04 -17.78 42.14
C MET A 772 -0.30 -17.71 42.90
N GLY A 773 -1.35 -18.34 42.36
CA GLY A 773 -2.73 -18.16 42.86
C GLY A 773 -2.89 -18.48 44.34
N VAL A 774 -2.11 -19.42 44.87
CA VAL A 774 -2.11 -19.79 46.31
C VAL A 774 -1.66 -18.63 47.22
N LYS A 775 -0.89 -17.67 46.69
CA LYS A 775 -0.43 -16.49 47.44
C LYS A 775 -1.43 -15.33 47.40
N HIS A 776 -2.49 -15.43 46.62
CA HIS A 776 -3.53 -14.39 46.53
C HIS A 776 -4.71 -14.74 47.42
N THR A 777 -5.19 -13.77 48.20
CA THR A 777 -6.42 -13.88 48.98
C THR A 777 -7.26 -12.61 48.81
N SER A 778 -8.58 -12.75 48.81
CA SER A 778 -9.49 -11.60 48.67
C SER A 778 -9.34 -10.59 49.81
N SER A 779 -8.97 -11.03 51.01
CA SER A 779 -8.74 -10.18 52.18
C SER A 779 -7.32 -9.62 52.30
N MET A 780 -6.44 -9.84 51.32
CA MET A 780 -5.06 -9.33 51.40
C MET A 780 -5.03 -7.80 51.41
N LYS A 781 -4.13 -7.25 52.23
CA LYS A 781 -3.77 -5.83 52.20
C LYS A 781 -2.52 -5.64 51.36
N TYR A 782 -2.43 -4.51 50.67
CA TYR A 782 -1.29 -4.16 49.83
C TYR A 782 -1.05 -2.66 49.88
N GLY A 783 0.21 -2.25 49.80
CA GLY A 783 0.58 -0.86 49.54
C GLY A 783 0.78 -0.64 48.04
N MET A 784 0.79 0.62 47.65
CA MET A 784 1.06 1.02 46.27
C MET A 784 2.33 1.85 46.19
N LYS A 785 2.97 1.87 45.02
CA LYS A 785 4.07 2.78 44.72
C LYS A 785 3.97 3.25 43.27
N LEU A 786 4.58 4.40 42.99
CA LEU A 786 4.74 4.87 41.62
C LEU A 786 5.65 3.88 40.87
N GLY A 787 5.19 3.38 39.72
CA GLY A 787 5.96 2.41 38.96
C GLY A 787 5.27 1.97 37.68
N THR A 788 6.03 1.37 36.78
CA THR A 788 5.49 0.86 35.52
C THR A 788 5.12 -0.61 35.68
N PRO A 789 3.90 -1.03 35.31
CA PRO A 789 3.52 -2.44 35.38
C PRO A 789 4.34 -3.28 34.41
N ARG A 790 4.81 -4.42 34.93
CA ARG A 790 5.51 -5.45 34.15
C ARG A 790 4.52 -6.24 33.30
N GLU A 791 4.98 -6.83 32.21
CA GLU A 791 4.16 -7.61 31.28
C GLU A 791 3.58 -8.88 31.93
N TYR A 792 2.46 -9.39 31.43
CA TYR A 792 1.75 -10.53 32.02
C TYR A 792 2.69 -11.73 32.31
N TYR A 793 3.58 -12.07 31.37
CA TYR A 793 4.51 -13.20 31.46
C TYR A 793 5.93 -12.80 31.95
N HIS A 794 6.09 -11.67 32.63
CA HIS A 794 7.38 -11.28 33.23
C HIS A 794 7.88 -12.34 34.23
N GLU A 795 9.19 -12.50 34.37
CA GLU A 795 9.83 -13.47 35.30
C GLU A 795 9.30 -13.37 36.74
N ASP A 796 9.19 -12.15 37.29
CA ASP A 796 8.56 -11.85 38.59
C ASP A 796 7.18 -12.48 38.80
N HIS A 797 6.38 -12.65 37.74
CA HIS A 797 5.01 -13.18 37.83
C HIS A 797 4.97 -14.70 37.90
N ARG A 798 6.10 -15.38 37.66
CA ARG A 798 6.18 -16.83 37.48
C ARG A 798 7.50 -17.41 38.02
N PRO A 799 7.87 -17.15 39.28
CA PRO A 799 9.15 -17.55 39.85
C PRO A 799 9.34 -19.07 39.90
N THR A 800 8.26 -19.85 40.06
CA THR A 800 8.31 -21.32 40.11
C THR A 800 8.94 -21.93 38.86
N HIS A 801 8.64 -21.39 37.67
CA HIS A 801 9.23 -21.86 36.41
C HIS A 801 10.75 -21.69 36.32
N PHE A 802 11.34 -20.81 37.13
CA PHE A 802 12.79 -20.54 37.15
C PHE A 802 13.48 -21.20 38.35
N LEU A 803 12.72 -21.66 39.36
CA LEU A 803 13.25 -22.34 40.54
C LEU A 803 13.40 -23.85 40.31
N ASP A 804 12.52 -24.46 39.51
CA ASP A 804 12.60 -25.90 39.17
C ASP A 804 13.85 -26.28 38.34
N SER A 805 14.59 -25.29 37.82
CA SER A 805 15.82 -25.51 37.03
C SER A 805 17.09 -25.70 37.88
N LYS A 806 17.01 -25.63 39.23
CA LYS A 806 18.19 -25.72 40.11
C LYS A 806 18.39 -27.04 40.85
N CYS A 807 17.53 -28.04 40.69
CA CYS A 807 17.76 -29.40 41.21
C CYS A 807 18.07 -30.37 40.06
N GLY A 808 19.30 -30.31 39.56
CA GLY A 808 19.78 -31.19 38.49
C GLY A 808 21.25 -30.93 38.19
N SER A 809 22.08 -30.79 39.22
CA SER A 809 23.53 -30.84 39.12
C SER A 809 24.01 -32.01 39.98
N ILE A 810 24.21 -33.17 39.33
CA ILE A 810 25.41 -34.03 39.30
C ILE A 810 25.25 -34.93 38.07
#